data_AF-A0AAQ4RDM8-F1
#
_entry.id   AF-A0AAQ4RDM8-F1
#
_cell.length_a   1.000
_cell.length_b   1.000
_cell.length_c   1.000
_cell.angle_alpha   90.00
_cell.angle_beta   90.00
_cell.angle_gamma   90.00
#
_symmetry.space_group_name_H-M   'P 1'
#
loop_
_entity.id
_entity.type
_entity.pdbx_description
1 polymer ?
#
loop_
_entity_poly.entity_id
_entity_poly.type
_entity_poly.pdbx_seq_one_letter_code
_entity_poly.pdbx_strand_id
1 'polypeptide(L)'
;MSGVVDPGSGEVGWGERFAIPELNAANKALMEEVRRGGAYDDNGDRCSFQTRWICEEALCKAKEREGELENHLTTLAERETGRLAQETAKMENDNRSLAERKNALENHIFKATQKLEEFRNQMNWDQQTMDAFLQDSECKDEDTMAIIKYAQQDEQRIKSLTMAIEKKTMEANEKHKALDKELTETLSAQIALDKTTENLQQAHLETQQLIHQWENTIKQMKHRDAAMQQSALVTPVTLRELEVQLIDCRKEFFCRKEWLQALKTKEKESIAQVSRSKDTINSLESQLRQLENDLRRQEIITAEEARLPKTHPEKEMLDLKIGQLQKDLEEKKETANSLDCYLTQKVEELIVLQNINEKDLKRLRLSKEENLVEHNVMKIEVKRMRDLLYNKAGSVLSLEKRKLQLQKAIEDREQEVKVYKDMLSLHLKISEMERQRLSDELNEKLCQIDTKKKRFEVLMYSMAAPHGDEERSQAYYITKAAQEKEELKRNGDYLDAEIRKIELENRALENTFQLFDNSNSAFRKSLNRVNESSTYEQKLQQQFRAAEETLEYKKGRVKELQRDLQSLLQEETVEKDKIEHKQSLIISLTTEKYQQGFLLCPLCPPVLKTHLKEIRSGKNTKTETFEETDIKLRELKDFNKSISNMLCEATEDKPDLRLVVEKYFMQVKKGLI
;
A
#
# COMPACT_ATOMS: atom_id res chain seq x y z
N MET A 1 2.77 -51.86 9.13
CA MET A 1 4.16 -52.39 9.05
C MET A 1 4.78 -52.06 10.41
N SER A 2 5.07 -52.98 11.33
CA SER A 2 5.79 -54.27 11.22
C SER A 2 7.27 -54.06 10.84
N GLY A 3 8.28 -54.43 11.64
CA GLY A 3 8.27 -54.90 13.04
C GLY A 3 9.38 -55.95 13.34
N VAL A 4 10.20 -55.72 14.38
CA VAL A 4 11.31 -56.58 14.90
C VAL A 4 11.46 -56.22 16.41
N VAL A 5 11.08 -57.07 17.40
CA VAL A 5 11.83 -58.19 18.06
C VAL A 5 13.10 -57.68 18.80
N ASP A 6 13.12 -57.39 20.12
CA ASP A 6 13.00 -58.27 21.33
C ASP A 6 14.18 -59.26 21.53
N PRO A 7 14.60 -59.69 22.76
CA PRO A 7 14.59 -59.08 24.10
C PRO A 7 16.02 -58.96 24.73
N GLY A 8 16.13 -58.51 26.00
CA GLY A 8 17.36 -58.66 26.81
C GLY A 8 17.13 -58.47 28.32
N SER A 9 17.27 -59.54 29.11
CA SER A 9 17.01 -59.54 30.57
C SER A 9 18.11 -60.25 31.37
N GLY A 10 18.59 -59.60 32.43
CA GLY A 10 19.63 -60.09 33.35
C GLY A 10 20.62 -58.98 33.71
N GLU A 11 21.22 -58.89 34.91
CA GLU A 11 21.05 -59.67 36.14
C GLU A 11 21.16 -58.75 37.37
N VAL A 12 20.64 -59.17 38.53
CA VAL A 12 20.77 -58.43 39.80
C VAL A 12 22.03 -58.91 40.55
N GLY A 13 23.15 -58.20 40.34
CA GLY A 13 24.45 -58.54 40.93
C GLY A 13 24.82 -57.73 42.18
N TRP A 14 24.26 -58.07 43.35
CA TRP A 14 24.75 -57.57 44.64
C TRP A 14 25.80 -58.51 45.23
N GLY A 15 27.07 -58.28 44.89
CA GLY A 15 28.21 -59.12 45.29
C GLY A 15 28.71 -58.88 46.73
N GLU A 16 29.03 -59.98 47.41
CA GLU A 16 29.43 -60.04 48.83
C GLU A 16 30.70 -59.23 49.17
N ARG A 17 30.63 -58.32 50.16
CA ARG A 17 31.76 -57.93 51.06
C ARG A 17 31.30 -57.45 52.46
N PHE A 18 30.35 -58.13 53.10
CA PHE A 18 30.09 -57.96 54.54
C PHE A 18 30.66 -59.14 55.34
N ALA A 19 31.97 -59.13 55.56
CA ALA A 19 32.68 -60.11 56.38
C ALA A 19 32.98 -59.52 57.76
N ILE A 20 32.13 -59.80 58.74
CA ILE A 20 32.45 -59.61 60.16
C ILE A 20 33.36 -60.78 60.58
N PRO A 21 34.56 -60.54 61.15
CA PRO A 21 35.41 -61.64 61.61
C PRO A 21 34.78 -62.41 62.78
N GLU A 22 34.46 -63.68 62.57
CA GLU A 22 34.00 -64.58 63.63
C GLU A 22 35.13 -64.90 64.62
N LEU A 23 34.84 -64.86 65.92
CA LEU A 23 35.74 -65.41 66.95
C LEU A 23 35.62 -66.94 66.99
N ASN A 24 36.69 -67.69 66.74
CA ASN A 24 36.72 -69.10 67.12
C ASN A 24 38.12 -69.72 67.36
N ALA A 25 38.10 -70.95 67.86
CA ALA A 25 39.14 -71.98 67.90
C ALA A 25 40.37 -71.79 68.80
N ALA A 26 40.88 -70.57 69.06
CA ALA A 26 42.12 -70.41 69.84
C ALA A 26 41.92 -70.33 71.36
N ASN A 27 40.93 -69.55 71.83
CA ASN A 27 40.77 -69.18 73.26
C ASN A 27 39.55 -69.85 73.93
N LYS A 28 39.21 -71.08 73.55
CA LYS A 28 38.02 -71.80 74.10
C LYS A 28 38.26 -73.28 74.44
N ALA A 29 39.52 -73.69 74.60
CA ALA A 29 39.89 -75.10 74.83
C ALA A 29 41.12 -75.29 75.73
N LEU A 30 41.46 -74.31 76.59
CA LEU A 30 42.68 -74.37 77.44
C LEU A 30 42.51 -73.77 78.85
N MET A 31 41.28 -73.76 79.40
CA MET A 31 41.00 -73.50 80.82
C MET A 31 39.97 -74.49 81.41
N GLU A 32 40.03 -75.77 81.02
CA GLU A 32 39.10 -76.79 81.54
C GLU A 32 39.72 -78.20 81.71
N GLU A 33 40.90 -78.30 82.34
CA GLU A 33 41.38 -79.60 82.86
C GLU A 33 42.06 -79.49 84.23
N VAL A 34 41.25 -79.37 85.29
CA VAL A 34 41.69 -79.44 86.69
C VAL A 34 41.11 -80.69 87.36
N ARG A 35 41.81 -81.83 87.31
CA ARG A 35 41.50 -82.96 88.23
C ARG A 35 42.64 -83.98 88.48
N ARG A 36 43.30 -83.82 89.63
CA ARG A 36 44.00 -84.80 90.53
C ARG A 36 45.17 -84.07 91.19
N GLY A 37 45.37 -84.08 92.51
CA GLY A 37 44.59 -84.59 93.65
C GLY A 37 45.05 -83.89 94.95
N GLY A 38 44.65 -84.27 96.16
CA GLY A 38 43.80 -85.41 96.53
C GLY A 38 44.15 -86.05 97.89
N ALA A 39 44.36 -85.26 98.95
CA ALA A 39 44.44 -85.67 100.37
C ALA A 39 44.07 -84.41 101.22
N TYR A 40 43.26 -84.47 102.29
CA TYR A 40 43.48 -85.09 103.60
C TYR A 40 44.78 -84.56 104.28
N ASP A 41 44.76 -84.07 105.52
CA ASP A 41 43.89 -84.46 106.65
C ASP A 41 43.33 -83.28 107.50
N ASP A 42 42.47 -83.60 108.47
CA ASP A 42 41.77 -82.69 109.40
C ASP A 42 42.67 -82.20 110.57
N ASN A 43 42.44 -80.97 111.05
CA ASN A 43 42.70 -80.57 112.43
C ASN A 43 42.01 -79.24 112.82
N GLY A 44 40.78 -79.35 113.31
CA GLY A 44 40.51 -78.97 114.71
C GLY A 44 40.93 -77.57 115.21
N ASP A 45 40.03 -76.61 115.03
CA ASP A 45 39.59 -75.65 116.05
C ASP A 45 40.47 -74.44 116.50
N ARG A 46 39.76 -73.31 116.69
CA ARG A 46 40.00 -72.24 117.70
C ARG A 46 41.06 -71.13 117.44
N CYS A 47 40.67 -70.09 116.69
CA CYS A 47 40.62 -68.73 117.28
C CYS A 47 39.73 -67.70 116.54
N SER A 48 39.15 -66.78 117.32
CA SER A 48 38.71 -65.40 117.02
C SER A 48 38.24 -64.98 115.60
N PHE A 49 36.92 -64.92 115.41
CA PHE A 49 36.14 -63.67 115.28
C PHE A 49 36.64 -62.45 114.42
N GLN A 50 37.45 -62.63 113.36
CA GLN A 50 37.92 -61.51 112.52
C GLN A 50 37.64 -61.67 111.00
N THR A 51 36.90 -62.69 110.57
CA THR A 51 36.87 -63.14 109.15
C THR A 51 35.53 -63.03 108.41
N ARG A 52 34.43 -62.59 109.05
CA ARG A 52 33.15 -62.34 108.33
C ARG A 52 33.13 -60.98 107.63
N TRP A 53 33.61 -59.95 108.32
CA TRP A 53 33.64 -58.55 107.85
C TRP A 53 34.46 -58.38 106.56
N ILE A 54 35.58 -59.10 106.43
CA ILE A 54 36.48 -59.04 105.27
C ILE A 54 35.78 -59.46 103.97
N CYS A 55 34.82 -60.40 104.03
CA CYS A 55 34.06 -60.83 102.86
C CYS A 55 32.98 -59.82 102.43
N GLU A 56 32.31 -59.18 103.39
CA GLU A 56 31.33 -58.12 103.10
C GLU A 56 32.03 -56.83 102.63
N GLU A 57 33.15 -56.46 103.26
CA GLU A 57 33.97 -55.30 102.87
C GLU A 57 34.57 -55.47 101.46
N ALA A 58 35.01 -56.68 101.10
CA ALA A 58 35.47 -56.97 99.74
C ALA A 58 34.34 -56.86 98.69
N LEU A 59 33.11 -57.22 99.06
CA LEU A 59 31.93 -57.10 98.20
C LEU A 59 31.48 -55.65 98.03
N CYS A 60 31.54 -54.84 99.09
CA CYS A 60 31.34 -53.39 99.02
C CYS A 60 32.38 -52.72 98.12
N LYS A 61 33.67 -53.04 98.28
CA LYS A 61 34.75 -52.50 97.42
C LYS A 61 34.67 -53.00 95.97
N ALA A 62 34.02 -54.13 95.71
CA ALA A 62 33.68 -54.55 94.35
C ALA A 62 32.52 -53.71 93.79
N LYS A 63 31.44 -53.52 94.57
CA LYS A 63 30.30 -52.66 94.23
C LYS A 63 30.68 -51.20 93.95
N GLU A 64 31.60 -50.64 94.74
CA GLU A 64 32.13 -49.29 94.54
C GLU A 64 32.87 -49.20 93.20
N ARG A 65 33.72 -50.17 92.87
CA ARG A 65 34.42 -50.24 91.56
C ARG A 65 33.48 -50.50 90.39
N GLU A 66 32.42 -51.29 90.58
CA GLU A 66 31.34 -51.45 89.59
C GLU A 66 30.68 -50.09 89.30
N GLY A 67 30.38 -49.31 90.34
CA GLY A 67 29.85 -47.95 90.21
C GLY A 67 30.84 -46.95 89.59
N GLU A 68 32.13 -47.03 89.91
CA GLU A 68 33.18 -46.21 89.26
C GLU A 68 33.31 -46.55 87.76
N LEU A 69 33.22 -47.83 87.40
CA LEU A 69 33.21 -48.30 86.01
C LEU A 69 31.93 -47.87 85.28
N GLU A 70 30.76 -47.95 85.92
CA GLU A 70 29.49 -47.48 85.37
C GLU A 70 29.53 -45.97 85.10
N ASN A 71 30.04 -45.16 86.05
CA ASN A 71 30.27 -43.73 85.87
C ASN A 71 31.31 -43.41 84.77
N HIS A 72 32.30 -44.27 84.56
CA HIS A 72 33.22 -44.11 83.43
C HIS A 72 32.54 -44.42 82.09
N LEU A 73 31.70 -45.47 82.04
CA LEU A 73 30.96 -45.85 80.84
C LEU A 73 29.88 -44.82 80.47
N THR A 74 29.16 -44.25 81.43
CA THR A 74 28.20 -43.16 81.18
C THR A 74 28.91 -41.91 80.67
N THR A 75 30.00 -41.47 81.30
CA THR A 75 30.76 -40.29 80.84
C THR A 75 31.47 -40.51 79.49
N LEU A 76 31.73 -41.75 79.07
CA LEU A 76 32.13 -42.06 77.69
C LEU A 76 30.93 -42.00 76.72
N ALA A 77 29.78 -42.54 77.09
CA ALA A 77 28.57 -42.49 76.29
C ALA A 77 28.04 -41.06 76.09
N GLU A 78 28.14 -40.20 77.10
CA GLU A 78 27.83 -38.76 77.02
C GLU A 78 28.75 -38.02 76.03
N ARG A 79 30.04 -38.36 76.00
CA ARG A 79 31.00 -37.78 75.05
C ARG A 79 30.72 -38.24 73.62
N GLU A 80 30.44 -39.52 73.41
CA GLU A 80 30.11 -40.04 72.08
C GLU A 80 28.76 -39.53 71.58
N THR A 81 27.74 -39.43 72.44
CA THR A 81 26.46 -38.80 72.06
C THR A 81 26.63 -37.30 71.78
N GLY A 82 27.47 -36.58 72.51
CA GLY A 82 27.86 -35.20 72.21
C GLY A 82 28.56 -35.05 70.86
N ARG A 83 29.52 -35.93 70.54
CA ARG A 83 30.22 -35.97 69.24
C ARG A 83 29.25 -36.26 68.10
N LEU A 84 28.40 -37.29 68.25
CA LEU A 84 27.39 -37.66 67.25
C LEU A 84 26.34 -36.56 67.06
N ALA A 85 25.94 -35.84 68.11
CA ALA A 85 25.06 -34.68 68.00
C ALA A 85 25.72 -33.52 67.23
N GLN A 86 27.00 -33.26 67.46
CA GLN A 86 27.76 -32.24 66.70
C GLN A 86 27.91 -32.62 65.22
N GLU A 87 28.20 -33.89 64.93
CA GLU A 87 28.27 -34.41 63.55
C GLU A 87 26.89 -34.36 62.86
N THR A 88 25.82 -34.71 63.56
CA THR A 88 24.44 -34.61 63.06
C THR A 88 24.06 -33.17 62.74
N ALA A 89 24.30 -32.23 63.67
CA ALA A 89 24.02 -30.81 63.46
C ALA A 89 24.83 -30.21 62.29
N LYS A 90 26.06 -30.68 62.07
CA LYS A 90 26.85 -30.32 60.89
C LYS A 90 26.20 -30.85 59.60
N MET A 91 25.87 -32.15 59.56
CA MET A 91 25.21 -32.76 58.39
C MET A 91 23.85 -32.13 58.06
N GLU A 92 23.07 -31.74 59.07
CA GLU A 92 21.83 -30.97 58.90
C GLU A 92 22.07 -29.58 58.30
N ASN A 93 23.16 -28.91 58.66
CA ASN A 93 23.51 -27.61 58.12
C ASN A 93 24.02 -27.72 56.67
N ASP A 94 24.86 -28.72 56.40
CA ASP A 94 25.34 -29.03 55.05
C ASP A 94 24.15 -29.40 54.15
N ASN A 95 23.22 -30.24 54.61
CA ASN A 95 21.96 -30.56 53.93
C ASN A 95 21.08 -29.34 53.66
N ARG A 96 20.93 -28.41 54.62
CA ARG A 96 20.23 -27.12 54.40
C ARG A 96 20.88 -26.31 53.28
N SER A 97 22.21 -26.18 53.30
CA SER A 97 22.95 -25.48 52.25
C SER A 97 22.85 -26.17 50.88
N LEU A 98 22.70 -27.50 50.83
CA LEU A 98 22.47 -28.24 49.59
C LEU A 98 21.03 -28.04 49.07
N ALA A 99 20.03 -28.00 49.95
CA ALA A 99 18.66 -27.69 49.59
C ALA A 99 18.51 -26.25 49.04
N GLU A 100 19.19 -25.27 49.64
CA GLU A 100 19.23 -23.88 49.15
C GLU A 100 19.87 -23.80 47.75
N ARG A 101 21.04 -24.43 47.55
CA ARG A 101 21.68 -24.51 46.22
C ARG A 101 20.81 -25.23 45.20
N LYS A 102 20.14 -26.32 45.58
CA LYS A 102 19.20 -27.05 44.73
C LYS A 102 18.06 -26.13 44.28
N ASN A 103 17.39 -25.45 45.22
CA ASN A 103 16.28 -24.54 44.93
C ASN A 103 16.74 -23.38 44.03
N ALA A 104 17.96 -22.85 44.22
CA ALA A 104 18.53 -21.85 43.32
C ALA A 104 18.73 -22.39 41.90
N LEU A 105 19.29 -23.59 41.75
CA LEU A 105 19.48 -24.25 40.46
C LEU A 105 18.15 -24.56 39.76
N GLU A 106 17.14 -25.06 40.47
CA GLU A 106 15.80 -25.30 39.93
C GLU A 106 15.16 -23.99 39.42
N ASN A 107 15.31 -22.87 40.16
CA ASN A 107 14.89 -21.54 39.71
C ASN A 107 15.65 -21.02 38.48
N HIS A 108 16.95 -21.33 38.36
CA HIS A 108 17.74 -20.99 37.17
C HIS A 108 17.34 -21.83 35.95
N ILE A 109 17.10 -23.14 36.14
CA ILE A 109 16.62 -24.06 35.11
C ILE A 109 15.26 -23.59 34.61
N PHE A 110 14.30 -23.31 35.50
CA PHE A 110 12.98 -22.81 35.12
C PHE A 110 13.05 -21.55 34.26
N LYS A 111 13.86 -20.56 34.67
CA LYS A 111 14.08 -19.32 33.89
C LYS A 111 14.79 -19.56 32.55
N ALA A 112 15.63 -20.59 32.44
CA ALA A 112 16.23 -20.99 31.17
C ALA A 112 15.23 -21.70 30.25
N THR A 113 14.42 -22.62 30.78
CA THR A 113 13.34 -23.30 30.05
C THR A 113 12.30 -22.31 29.53
N GLN A 114 11.89 -21.31 30.34
CA GLN A 114 10.99 -20.25 29.89
C GLN A 114 11.58 -19.50 28.68
N LYS A 115 12.85 -19.07 28.75
CA LYS A 115 13.52 -18.37 27.64
C LYS A 115 13.69 -19.23 26.39
N LEU A 116 13.93 -20.54 26.56
CA LEU A 116 13.99 -21.47 25.42
C LEU A 116 12.64 -21.58 24.72
N GLU A 117 11.53 -21.60 25.47
CA GLU A 117 10.19 -21.63 24.90
C GLU A 117 9.79 -20.26 24.29
N GLU A 118 10.21 -19.14 24.89
CA GLU A 118 10.10 -17.79 24.28
C GLU A 118 10.81 -17.74 22.91
N PHE A 119 12.07 -18.20 22.83
CA PHE A 119 12.81 -18.28 21.57
C PHE A 119 12.21 -19.27 20.57
N ARG A 120 11.65 -20.40 21.04
CA ARG A 120 10.98 -21.39 20.20
C ARG A 120 9.72 -20.82 19.55
N ASN A 121 8.93 -20.06 20.30
CA ASN A 121 7.75 -19.38 19.78
C ASN A 121 8.15 -18.26 18.80
N GLN A 122 9.20 -17.50 19.10
CA GLN A 122 9.75 -16.51 18.15
C GLN A 122 10.19 -17.18 16.84
N MET A 123 10.99 -18.25 16.90
CA MET A 123 11.44 -18.99 15.72
C MET A 123 10.28 -19.55 14.88
N ASN A 124 9.18 -19.98 15.52
CA ASN A 124 7.97 -20.43 14.84
C ASN A 124 7.25 -19.27 14.12
N TRP A 125 7.17 -18.09 14.74
CA TRP A 125 6.65 -16.88 14.09
C TRP A 125 7.52 -16.41 12.93
N ASP A 126 8.85 -16.43 13.08
CA ASP A 126 9.80 -16.05 12.04
C ASP A 126 9.73 -17.00 10.84
N GLN A 127 9.61 -18.32 11.10
CA GLN A 127 9.40 -19.35 10.07
C GLN A 127 8.08 -19.14 9.32
N GLN A 128 6.95 -19.00 10.02
CA GLN A 128 5.65 -18.74 9.39
C GLN A 128 5.63 -17.43 8.58
N THR A 129 6.37 -16.42 9.06
CA THR A 129 6.53 -15.14 8.35
C THR A 129 7.34 -15.32 7.06
N MET A 130 8.42 -16.12 7.10
CA MET A 130 9.22 -16.45 5.90
C MET A 130 8.39 -17.26 4.89
N ASP A 131 7.69 -18.30 5.33
CA ASP A 131 6.87 -19.16 4.47
C ASP A 131 5.74 -18.35 3.78
N ALA A 132 5.12 -17.42 4.51
CA ALA A 132 4.13 -16.51 3.95
C ALA A 132 4.73 -15.52 2.92
N PHE A 133 5.97 -15.05 3.10
CA PHE A 133 6.66 -14.22 2.10
C PHE A 133 7.08 -15.01 0.86
N LEU A 134 7.48 -16.28 1.02
CA LEU A 134 7.77 -17.16 -0.12
C LEU A 134 6.51 -17.41 -0.95
N GLN A 135 5.38 -17.76 -0.30
CA GLN A 135 4.10 -17.96 -1.00
C GLN A 135 3.59 -16.67 -1.69
N ASP A 136 3.72 -15.51 -1.03
CA ASP A 136 3.38 -14.20 -1.62
C ASP A 136 4.28 -13.85 -2.83
N SER A 137 5.52 -14.33 -2.87
CA SER A 137 6.40 -14.24 -4.06
C SER A 137 5.94 -15.18 -5.17
N GLU A 138 5.68 -16.46 -4.86
CA GLU A 138 5.24 -17.46 -5.84
C GLU A 138 3.93 -17.04 -6.53
N CYS A 139 2.93 -16.57 -5.78
CA CYS A 139 1.68 -16.06 -6.37
C CYS A 139 1.91 -14.82 -7.25
N LYS A 140 2.85 -13.94 -6.92
CA LYS A 140 3.20 -12.77 -7.76
C LYS A 140 3.93 -13.17 -9.04
N ASP A 141 4.76 -14.21 -8.98
CA ASP A 141 5.39 -14.77 -10.18
C ASP A 141 4.35 -15.44 -11.09
N GLU A 142 3.36 -16.17 -10.53
CA GLU A 142 2.22 -16.71 -11.28
C GLU A 142 1.37 -15.62 -11.96
N ASP A 143 0.98 -14.57 -11.21
CA ASP A 143 0.25 -13.41 -11.76
C ASP A 143 1.07 -12.70 -12.85
N THR A 144 2.38 -12.54 -12.64
CA THR A 144 3.29 -11.93 -13.62
C THR A 144 3.39 -12.77 -14.89
N MET A 145 3.48 -14.10 -14.79
CA MET A 145 3.43 -15.00 -15.95
C MET A 145 2.08 -14.96 -16.66
N ALA A 146 0.97 -14.83 -15.93
CA ALA A 146 -0.36 -14.66 -16.52
C ALA A 146 -0.48 -13.34 -17.30
N ILE A 147 0.00 -12.23 -16.74
CA ILE A 147 0.04 -10.91 -17.40
C ILE A 147 0.90 -10.96 -18.66
N ILE A 148 2.11 -11.54 -18.59
CA ILE A 148 3.00 -11.70 -19.76
C ILE A 148 2.32 -12.54 -20.86
N LYS A 149 1.64 -13.63 -20.49
CA LYS A 149 0.90 -14.49 -21.43
C LYS A 149 -0.23 -13.74 -22.14
N TYR A 150 -1.03 -12.94 -21.42
CA TYR A 150 -2.07 -12.12 -22.03
C TYR A 150 -1.48 -11.03 -22.92
N ALA A 151 -0.42 -10.33 -22.47
CA ALA A 151 0.27 -9.33 -23.28
C ALA A 151 0.81 -9.91 -24.61
N GLN A 152 1.35 -11.13 -24.59
CA GLN A 152 1.78 -11.82 -25.82
C GLN A 152 0.61 -12.19 -26.75
N GLN A 153 -0.54 -12.60 -26.20
CA GLN A 153 -1.74 -12.88 -26.98
C GLN A 153 -2.32 -11.61 -27.62
N ASP A 154 -2.36 -10.51 -26.88
CA ASP A 154 -2.79 -9.21 -27.41
C ASP A 154 -1.79 -8.65 -28.42
N GLU A 155 -0.48 -8.81 -28.23
CA GLU A 155 0.51 -8.41 -29.24
C GLU A 155 0.34 -9.18 -30.56
N GLN A 156 0.06 -10.49 -30.50
CA GLN A 156 -0.30 -11.30 -31.67
C GLN A 156 -1.61 -10.83 -32.31
N ARG A 157 -2.62 -10.52 -31.49
CA ARG A 157 -3.92 -10.02 -31.96
C ARG A 157 -3.78 -8.67 -32.65
N ILE A 158 -3.03 -7.73 -32.06
CA ILE A 158 -2.68 -6.42 -32.64
C ILE A 158 -1.96 -6.61 -33.98
N LYS A 159 -0.93 -7.46 -34.06
CA LYS A 159 -0.24 -7.78 -35.33
C LYS A 159 -1.23 -8.26 -36.40
N SER A 160 -2.14 -9.17 -36.06
CA SER A 160 -3.15 -9.68 -37.01
C SER A 160 -4.15 -8.60 -37.47
N LEU A 161 -4.55 -7.69 -36.58
CA LEU A 161 -5.46 -6.59 -36.90
C LEU A 161 -4.77 -5.51 -37.75
N THR A 162 -3.51 -5.18 -37.46
CA THR A 162 -2.70 -4.26 -38.26
C THR A 162 -2.54 -4.78 -39.70
N MET A 163 -2.20 -6.05 -39.88
CA MET A 163 -2.13 -6.68 -41.22
C MET A 163 -3.48 -6.67 -41.96
N ALA A 164 -4.60 -6.83 -41.23
CA ALA A 164 -5.93 -6.74 -41.82
C ALA A 164 -6.30 -5.30 -42.24
N ILE A 165 -5.93 -4.30 -41.44
CA ILE A 165 -6.11 -2.87 -41.75
C ILE A 165 -5.25 -2.47 -42.94
N GLU A 166 -3.98 -2.88 -42.98
CA GLU A 166 -3.06 -2.61 -44.09
C GLU A 166 -3.59 -3.22 -45.39
N LYS A 167 -4.00 -4.50 -45.36
CA LYS A 167 -4.65 -5.16 -46.51
C LYS A 167 -5.89 -4.41 -46.98
N LYS A 168 -6.77 -3.97 -46.08
CA LYS A 168 -7.98 -3.21 -46.46
C LYS A 168 -7.67 -1.81 -46.96
N THR A 169 -6.58 -1.20 -46.51
CA THR A 169 -6.07 0.07 -47.03
C THR A 169 -5.52 -0.10 -48.46
N MET A 170 -4.82 -1.21 -48.74
CA MET A 170 -4.40 -1.53 -50.12
C MET A 170 -5.60 -1.82 -51.03
N GLU A 171 -6.55 -2.67 -50.61
CA GLU A 171 -7.78 -2.93 -51.38
C GLU A 171 -8.59 -1.65 -51.66
N ALA A 172 -8.57 -0.67 -50.76
CA ALA A 172 -9.20 0.64 -50.96
C ALA A 172 -8.43 1.51 -51.97
N ASN A 173 -7.10 1.58 -51.85
CA ASN A 173 -6.25 2.34 -52.76
C ASN A 173 -6.25 1.78 -54.19
N GLU A 174 -6.35 0.45 -54.36
CA GLU A 174 -6.54 -0.19 -55.66
C GLU A 174 -7.87 0.21 -56.30
N LYS A 175 -8.97 0.21 -55.52
CA LYS A 175 -10.29 0.65 -55.98
C LYS A 175 -10.33 2.15 -56.29
N HIS A 176 -9.60 2.98 -55.55
CA HIS A 176 -9.46 4.40 -55.86
C HIS A 176 -8.77 4.61 -57.21
N LYS A 177 -7.61 3.97 -57.43
CA LYS A 177 -6.88 4.03 -58.71
C LYS A 177 -7.71 3.52 -59.89
N ALA A 178 -8.52 2.48 -59.68
CA ALA A 178 -9.46 2.00 -60.68
C ALA A 178 -10.54 3.06 -60.98
N LEU A 179 -11.15 3.66 -59.96
CA LEU A 179 -12.14 4.73 -60.13
C LEU A 179 -11.56 5.96 -60.84
N ASP A 180 -10.32 6.36 -60.51
CA ASP A 180 -9.62 7.47 -61.18
C ASP A 180 -9.41 7.18 -62.68
N LYS A 181 -9.05 5.94 -63.02
CA LYS A 181 -8.91 5.50 -64.42
C LYS A 181 -10.25 5.54 -65.15
N GLU A 182 -11.31 4.95 -64.60
CA GLU A 182 -12.63 4.97 -65.23
C GLU A 182 -13.19 6.40 -65.35
N LEU A 183 -12.86 7.30 -64.41
CA LEU A 183 -13.19 8.72 -64.49
C LEU A 183 -12.42 9.44 -65.60
N THR A 184 -11.12 9.19 -65.78
CA THR A 184 -10.35 9.81 -66.89
C THR A 184 -10.78 9.27 -68.25
N GLU A 185 -11.12 7.98 -68.35
CA GLU A 185 -11.68 7.39 -69.57
C GLU A 185 -13.06 7.97 -69.89
N THR A 186 -13.96 8.07 -68.90
CA THR A 186 -15.28 8.72 -69.06
C THR A 186 -15.14 10.18 -69.49
N LEU A 187 -14.22 10.94 -68.89
CA LEU A 187 -13.96 12.33 -69.26
C LEU A 187 -13.40 12.45 -70.69
N SER A 188 -12.50 11.54 -71.09
CA SER A 188 -11.97 11.52 -72.47
C SER A 188 -13.05 11.20 -73.51
N ALA A 189 -13.98 10.29 -73.19
CA ALA A 189 -15.12 9.96 -74.03
C ALA A 189 -16.11 11.13 -74.14
N GLN A 190 -16.36 11.84 -73.03
CA GLN A 190 -17.18 13.06 -73.04
C GLN A 190 -16.57 14.14 -73.93
N ILE A 191 -15.27 14.42 -73.79
CA ILE A 191 -14.54 15.39 -74.64
C ILE A 191 -14.62 14.99 -76.12
N ALA A 192 -14.54 13.69 -76.45
CA ALA A 192 -14.71 13.21 -77.82
C ALA A 192 -16.15 13.36 -78.35
N LEU A 193 -17.17 13.18 -77.50
CA LEU A 193 -18.58 13.43 -77.84
C LEU A 193 -18.87 14.92 -78.04
N ASP A 194 -18.31 15.79 -77.21
CA ASP A 194 -18.43 17.24 -77.36
C ASP A 194 -17.73 17.71 -78.64
N LYS A 195 -16.50 17.23 -78.91
CA LYS A 195 -15.75 17.56 -80.13
C LYS A 195 -16.42 17.04 -81.40
N THR A 196 -17.06 15.87 -81.37
CA THR A 196 -17.85 15.38 -82.52
C THR A 196 -19.16 16.15 -82.67
N THR A 197 -19.77 16.62 -81.59
CA THR A 197 -20.94 17.52 -81.62
C THR A 197 -20.60 18.88 -82.23
N GLU A 198 -19.46 19.48 -81.87
CA GLU A 198 -18.94 20.70 -82.53
C GLU A 198 -18.72 20.48 -84.03
N ASN A 199 -18.09 19.37 -84.42
CA ASN A 199 -17.85 19.05 -85.83
C ASN A 199 -19.17 18.86 -86.61
N LEU A 200 -20.21 18.27 -86.00
CA LEU A 200 -21.54 18.14 -86.60
C LEU A 200 -22.26 19.49 -86.73
N GLN A 201 -22.10 20.40 -85.76
CA GLN A 201 -22.64 21.76 -85.85
C GLN A 201 -21.94 22.57 -86.95
N GLN A 202 -20.62 22.44 -87.09
CA GLN A 202 -19.85 23.06 -88.16
C GLN A 202 -20.27 22.52 -89.55
N ALA A 203 -20.36 21.20 -89.71
CA ALA A 203 -20.83 20.59 -90.96
C ALA A 203 -22.29 20.99 -91.30
N HIS A 204 -23.15 21.13 -90.30
CA HIS A 204 -24.50 21.66 -90.49
C HIS A 204 -24.49 23.11 -90.97
N LEU A 205 -23.66 23.98 -90.37
CA LEU A 205 -23.50 25.37 -90.82
C LEU A 205 -22.97 25.45 -92.27
N GLU A 206 -22.00 24.61 -92.63
CA GLU A 206 -21.46 24.51 -94.00
C GLU A 206 -22.52 24.03 -95.00
N THR A 207 -23.33 23.03 -94.65
CA THR A 207 -24.44 22.60 -95.52
C THR A 207 -25.52 23.67 -95.66
N GLN A 208 -25.83 24.46 -94.62
CA GLN A 208 -26.73 25.62 -94.73
C GLN A 208 -26.17 26.72 -95.65
N GLN A 209 -24.88 27.05 -95.52
CA GLN A 209 -24.21 28.00 -96.42
C GLN A 209 -24.26 27.52 -97.87
N LEU A 210 -23.96 26.24 -98.11
CA LEU A 210 -24.00 25.63 -99.43
C LEU A 210 -25.43 25.63 -100.00
N ILE A 211 -26.45 25.26 -99.22
CA ILE A 211 -27.88 25.35 -99.62
C ILE A 211 -28.24 26.78 -100.02
N HIS A 212 -27.80 27.79 -99.26
CA HIS A 212 -28.04 29.19 -99.61
C HIS A 212 -27.37 29.61 -100.94
N GLN A 213 -26.16 29.10 -101.23
CA GLN A 213 -25.49 29.30 -102.52
C GLN A 213 -26.26 28.62 -103.67
N TRP A 214 -26.72 27.38 -103.48
CA TRP A 214 -27.56 26.68 -104.47
C TRP A 214 -28.89 27.42 -104.71
N GLU A 215 -29.58 27.86 -103.65
CA GLU A 215 -30.78 28.67 -103.76
C GLU A 215 -30.54 29.93 -104.60
N ASN A 216 -29.46 30.65 -104.34
CA ASN A 216 -29.15 31.89 -105.06
C ASN A 216 -28.77 31.62 -106.52
N THR A 217 -28.07 30.52 -106.79
CA THR A 217 -27.82 30.03 -108.15
C THR A 217 -29.12 29.67 -108.88
N ILE A 218 -30.07 29.01 -108.22
CA ILE A 218 -31.40 28.68 -108.75
C ILE A 218 -32.24 29.94 -108.99
N LYS A 219 -32.17 30.94 -108.09
CA LYS A 219 -32.83 32.24 -108.28
C LYS A 219 -32.26 32.98 -109.50
N GLN A 220 -30.94 32.99 -109.68
CA GLN A 220 -30.28 33.56 -110.86
C GLN A 220 -30.61 32.81 -112.15
N MET A 221 -30.69 31.47 -112.11
CA MET A 221 -31.08 30.65 -113.25
C MET A 221 -32.54 30.94 -113.65
N LYS A 222 -33.49 30.90 -112.71
CA LYS A 222 -34.89 31.27 -112.96
C LYS A 222 -35.05 32.69 -113.51
N HIS A 223 -34.25 33.65 -113.05
CA HIS A 223 -34.24 35.01 -113.60
C HIS A 223 -33.71 35.03 -115.04
N ARG A 224 -32.67 34.26 -115.37
CA ARG A 224 -32.16 34.13 -116.74
C ARG A 224 -33.15 33.44 -117.66
N ASP A 225 -33.81 32.37 -117.19
CA ASP A 225 -34.86 31.68 -117.94
C ASP A 225 -36.06 32.60 -118.21
N ALA A 226 -36.50 33.38 -117.21
CA ALA A 226 -37.57 34.37 -117.38
C ALA A 226 -37.17 35.49 -118.37
N ALA A 227 -35.95 36.02 -118.29
CA ALA A 227 -35.44 37.01 -119.23
C ALA A 227 -35.28 36.44 -120.66
N MET A 228 -34.89 35.17 -120.78
CA MET A 228 -34.81 34.45 -122.06
C MET A 228 -36.20 34.18 -122.64
N GLN A 229 -37.19 33.82 -121.83
CA GLN A 229 -38.60 33.71 -122.25
C GLN A 229 -39.17 35.05 -122.69
N GLN A 230 -38.89 36.15 -121.97
CA GLN A 230 -39.27 37.50 -122.41
C GLN A 230 -38.61 37.86 -123.74
N SER A 231 -37.31 37.59 -123.90
CA SER A 231 -36.61 37.79 -125.18
C SER A 231 -37.22 36.96 -126.32
N ALA A 232 -37.58 35.70 -126.06
CA ALA A 232 -38.23 34.80 -127.02
C ALA A 232 -39.68 35.18 -127.36
N LEU A 233 -40.35 35.97 -126.52
CA LEU A 233 -41.66 36.56 -126.80
C LEU A 233 -41.56 37.89 -127.55
N VAL A 234 -40.56 38.72 -127.23
CA VAL A 234 -40.36 40.03 -127.86
C VAL A 234 -39.76 39.91 -129.27
N THR A 235 -38.78 39.02 -129.48
CA THR A 235 -38.12 38.83 -130.78
C THR A 235 -39.06 38.51 -131.96
N PRO A 236 -40.07 37.61 -131.87
CA PRO A 236 -41.01 37.41 -132.97
C PRO A 236 -41.99 38.58 -133.17
N VAL A 237 -42.19 39.44 -132.16
CA VAL A 237 -43.00 40.67 -132.29
C VAL A 237 -42.19 41.74 -133.02
N THR A 238 -40.96 42.02 -132.59
CA THR A 238 -40.11 43.02 -133.24
C THR A 238 -39.68 42.60 -134.65
N LEU A 239 -39.52 41.30 -134.92
CA LEU A 239 -39.34 40.80 -136.29
C LEU A 239 -40.58 41.08 -137.17
N ARG A 240 -41.80 40.85 -136.66
CA ARG A 240 -43.04 41.20 -137.40
C ARG A 240 -43.21 42.70 -137.62
N GLU A 241 -42.85 43.53 -136.64
CA GLU A 241 -42.85 44.99 -136.78
C GLU A 241 -41.87 45.44 -137.86
N LEU A 242 -40.66 44.84 -137.91
CA LEU A 242 -39.69 45.09 -138.98
C LEU A 242 -40.15 44.56 -140.35
N GLU A 243 -40.82 43.39 -140.41
CA GLU A 243 -41.44 42.87 -141.64
C GLU A 243 -42.51 43.82 -142.18
N VAL A 244 -43.38 44.35 -141.31
CA VAL A 244 -44.40 45.35 -141.67
C VAL A 244 -43.76 46.64 -142.17
N GLN A 245 -42.75 47.18 -141.47
CA GLN A 245 -42.00 48.36 -141.92
C GLN A 245 -41.35 48.13 -143.30
N LEU A 246 -40.79 46.94 -143.55
CA LEU A 246 -40.16 46.59 -144.83
C LEU A 246 -41.21 46.44 -145.95
N ILE A 247 -42.40 45.93 -145.64
CA ILE A 247 -43.56 45.90 -146.55
C ILE A 247 -44.02 47.33 -146.89
N ASP A 248 -44.11 48.22 -145.91
CA ASP A 248 -44.56 49.60 -146.15
C ASP A 248 -43.52 50.44 -146.90
N CYS A 249 -42.23 50.32 -146.58
CA CYS A 249 -41.15 50.87 -147.40
C CYS A 249 -41.20 50.36 -148.86
N ARG A 250 -41.55 49.08 -149.08
CA ARG A 250 -41.76 48.54 -150.44
C ARG A 250 -42.96 49.18 -151.16
N LYS A 251 -44.07 49.45 -150.46
CA LYS A 251 -45.22 50.19 -151.02
C LYS A 251 -44.81 51.61 -151.42
N GLU A 252 -44.09 52.33 -150.56
CA GLU A 252 -43.61 53.68 -150.87
C GLU A 252 -42.68 53.69 -152.09
N PHE A 253 -41.71 52.77 -152.16
CA PHE A 253 -40.83 52.61 -153.32
C PHE A 253 -41.61 52.29 -154.60
N PHE A 254 -42.69 51.50 -154.52
CA PHE A 254 -43.56 51.21 -155.65
C PHE A 254 -44.31 52.46 -156.13
N CYS A 255 -44.97 53.19 -155.23
CA CYS A 255 -45.65 54.44 -155.57
C CYS A 255 -44.68 55.49 -156.15
N ARG A 256 -43.46 55.59 -155.60
CA ARG A 256 -42.39 56.48 -156.11
C ARG A 256 -41.96 56.09 -157.53
N LYS A 257 -41.91 54.79 -157.83
CA LYS A 257 -41.57 54.24 -159.15
C LYS A 257 -42.67 54.52 -160.18
N GLU A 258 -43.94 54.31 -159.83
CA GLU A 258 -45.07 54.63 -160.71
C GLU A 258 -45.14 56.12 -161.04
N TRP A 259 -44.94 56.98 -160.02
CA TRP A 259 -44.88 58.43 -160.21
C TRP A 259 -43.73 58.86 -161.15
N LEU A 260 -42.55 58.22 -161.04
CA LEU A 260 -41.43 58.42 -161.97
C LEU A 260 -41.74 57.91 -163.39
N GLN A 261 -42.56 56.87 -163.55
CA GLN A 261 -43.04 56.44 -164.88
C GLN A 261 -44.03 57.45 -165.47
N ALA A 262 -44.95 57.99 -164.66
CA ALA A 262 -45.91 59.02 -165.09
C ALA A 262 -45.23 60.37 -165.44
N LEU A 263 -44.10 60.70 -164.80
CA LEU A 263 -43.25 61.81 -165.26
C LEU A 263 -42.60 61.50 -166.61
N LYS A 264 -42.07 60.28 -166.81
CA LYS A 264 -41.44 59.89 -168.09
C LYS A 264 -42.43 59.80 -169.26
N THR A 265 -43.72 59.56 -169.05
CA THR A 265 -44.72 59.68 -170.13
C THR A 265 -44.97 61.15 -170.46
N LYS A 266 -45.18 62.02 -169.46
CA LYS A 266 -45.32 63.47 -169.67
C LYS A 266 -44.09 64.12 -170.32
N GLU A 267 -42.89 63.67 -169.98
CA GLU A 267 -41.64 64.08 -170.62
C GLU A 267 -41.63 63.70 -172.11
N LYS A 268 -41.99 62.46 -172.45
CA LYS A 268 -42.11 62.00 -173.85
C LYS A 268 -43.20 62.73 -174.63
N GLU A 269 -44.35 63.00 -174.01
CA GLU A 269 -45.45 63.78 -174.58
C GLU A 269 -44.99 65.22 -174.89
N SER A 270 -44.27 65.84 -173.95
CA SER A 270 -43.68 67.18 -174.12
C SER A 270 -42.64 67.21 -175.25
N ILE A 271 -41.76 66.21 -175.31
CA ILE A 271 -40.77 66.07 -176.39
C ILE A 271 -41.45 65.87 -177.74
N ALA A 272 -42.49 65.04 -177.83
CA ALA A 272 -43.26 64.83 -179.05
C ALA A 272 -43.99 66.10 -179.50
N GLN A 273 -44.45 66.94 -178.58
CA GLN A 273 -45.03 68.24 -178.90
C GLN A 273 -43.97 69.25 -179.39
N VAL A 274 -42.78 69.27 -178.77
CA VAL A 274 -41.63 70.08 -179.24
C VAL A 274 -41.21 69.66 -180.65
N SER A 275 -41.08 68.37 -180.95
CA SER A 275 -40.79 67.87 -182.31
C SER A 275 -41.83 68.35 -183.33
N ARG A 276 -43.13 68.17 -183.05
CA ARG A 276 -44.21 68.64 -183.94
C ARG A 276 -44.12 70.15 -184.21
N SER A 277 -43.84 70.96 -183.18
CA SER A 277 -43.67 72.41 -183.36
C SER A 277 -42.42 72.77 -184.20
N LYS A 278 -41.36 71.96 -184.15
CA LYS A 278 -40.13 72.18 -184.92
C LYS A 278 -40.32 71.87 -186.41
N ASP A 279 -41.05 70.81 -186.74
CA ASP A 279 -41.36 70.46 -188.13
C ASP A 279 -42.28 71.50 -188.78
N THR A 280 -43.22 72.08 -188.02
CA THR A 280 -44.04 73.21 -188.52
C THR A 280 -43.24 74.50 -188.74
N ILE A 281 -42.21 74.77 -187.93
CA ILE A 281 -41.35 75.96 -188.10
C ILE A 281 -40.53 75.86 -189.40
N ASN A 282 -39.86 74.73 -189.61
CA ASN A 282 -39.06 74.49 -190.81
C ASN A 282 -39.89 74.62 -192.11
N SER A 283 -41.16 74.19 -192.09
CA SER A 283 -42.07 74.32 -193.23
C SER A 283 -42.48 75.77 -193.52
N LEU A 284 -42.55 76.63 -192.51
CA LEU A 284 -42.96 78.03 -192.65
C LEU A 284 -41.78 78.93 -193.04
N GLU A 285 -40.58 78.66 -192.52
CA GLU A 285 -39.36 79.38 -192.90
C GLU A 285 -38.99 79.21 -194.39
N SER A 286 -39.36 78.07 -195.00
CA SER A 286 -39.24 77.86 -196.46
C SER A 286 -40.23 78.68 -197.29
N GLN A 287 -41.38 79.05 -196.73
CA GLN A 287 -42.46 79.77 -197.44
C GLN A 287 -42.32 81.29 -197.29
N LEU A 288 -41.78 81.75 -196.16
CA LEU A 288 -41.53 83.18 -195.88
C LEU A 288 -40.50 83.84 -196.80
N ARG A 289 -39.70 83.09 -197.56
CA ARG A 289 -38.80 83.64 -198.60
C ARG A 289 -39.44 83.75 -200.01
N GLN A 290 -40.65 83.22 -200.20
CA GLN A 290 -41.39 83.35 -201.47
C GLN A 290 -42.59 84.31 -201.35
N LEU A 291 -43.19 84.44 -200.16
CA LEU A 291 -44.35 85.30 -199.91
C LEU A 291 -44.01 86.72 -199.43
N GLU A 292 -42.77 87.19 -199.63
CA GLU A 292 -42.34 88.55 -199.24
C GLU A 292 -42.57 89.61 -200.36
N ASN A 293 -42.97 89.19 -201.58
CA ASN A 293 -43.21 90.10 -202.72
C ASN A 293 -44.69 90.25 -203.13
N ASP A 294 -45.56 89.27 -202.89
CA ASP A 294 -46.94 89.28 -203.41
C ASP A 294 -47.96 89.76 -202.37
N LEU A 295 -48.43 91.01 -202.57
CA LEU A 295 -49.67 91.65 -202.05
C LEU A 295 -50.02 91.47 -200.54
N ARG A 296 -50.05 92.52 -199.71
CA ARG A 296 -50.99 93.68 -199.72
C ARG A 296 -52.51 93.28 -199.86
N ARG A 297 -53.29 93.37 -198.74
CA ARG A 297 -54.77 93.62 -198.54
C ARG A 297 -55.76 92.46 -198.10
N GLN A 298 -56.32 92.47 -196.85
CA GLN A 298 -57.75 92.17 -196.37
C GLN A 298 -58.33 90.67 -196.20
N GLU A 299 -59.37 90.19 -195.42
CA GLU A 299 -60.20 90.55 -194.18
C GLU A 299 -61.34 89.51 -193.64
N ILE A 300 -61.46 89.16 -192.30
CA ILE A 300 -62.62 88.68 -191.36
C ILE A 300 -63.52 87.35 -191.57
N ILE A 301 -64.49 86.70 -190.78
CA ILE A 301 -65.29 86.73 -189.44
C ILE A 301 -65.96 85.32 -188.95
N THR A 302 -66.57 85.19 -187.71
CA THR A 302 -67.74 84.33 -187.12
C THR A 302 -67.71 82.75 -186.82
N ALA A 303 -68.61 81.98 -186.07
CA ALA A 303 -69.51 82.06 -184.83
C ALA A 303 -70.35 80.74 -184.38
N GLU A 304 -70.86 80.61 -183.09
CA GLU A 304 -72.00 79.80 -182.39
C GLU A 304 -72.16 78.20 -182.36
N GLU A 305 -72.95 77.36 -181.57
CA GLU A 305 -73.97 77.30 -180.41
C GLU A 305 -73.79 76.00 -179.45
N ALA A 306 -74.65 75.10 -178.81
CA ALA A 306 -76.09 74.59 -178.74
C ALA A 306 -76.53 73.81 -177.38
N ARG A 307 -77.67 73.03 -177.25
CA ARG A 307 -78.43 72.72 -175.93
C ARG A 307 -79.50 71.51 -175.70
N LEU A 308 -79.95 71.21 -174.42
CA LEU A 308 -81.30 70.73 -173.77
C LEU A 308 -81.81 69.24 -173.33
N PRO A 309 -82.59 68.98 -172.19
CA PRO A 309 -83.20 67.65 -171.65
C PRO A 309 -84.63 67.55 -170.88
N LYS A 310 -85.20 66.36 -170.38
CA LYS A 310 -86.47 66.17 -169.49
C LYS A 310 -86.83 64.74 -168.80
N THR A 311 -87.92 64.54 -167.94
CA THR A 311 -88.33 63.32 -167.05
C THR A 311 -89.86 63.10 -166.56
N HIS A 312 -90.36 61.96 -165.93
CA HIS A 312 -91.72 61.71 -165.18
C HIS A 312 -91.98 60.36 -164.31
N PRO A 313 -92.99 60.20 -163.36
CA PRO A 313 -93.20 59.05 -162.37
C PRO A 313 -94.66 58.55 -161.92
N GLU A 314 -94.82 57.52 -161.01
CA GLU A 314 -96.00 57.24 -160.08
C GLU A 314 -95.75 56.13 -158.97
N LYS A 315 -95.95 56.36 -157.63
CA LYS A 315 -95.98 55.35 -156.49
C LYS A 315 -96.18 55.98 -155.07
N GLU A 316 -97.30 55.75 -154.34
CA GLU A 316 -97.44 56.27 -152.93
C GLU A 316 -98.23 55.42 -151.88
N MET A 317 -99.19 54.54 -152.22
CA MET A 317 -100.17 54.04 -151.21
C MET A 317 -99.68 52.91 -150.27
N LEU A 318 -98.58 52.21 -150.57
CA LEU A 318 -98.13 51.04 -149.79
C LEU A 318 -97.18 51.37 -148.64
N ASP A 319 -96.39 52.44 -148.76
CA ASP A 319 -95.28 52.72 -147.84
C ASP A 319 -95.76 53.09 -146.42
N LEU A 320 -96.95 53.69 -146.30
CA LEU A 320 -97.60 54.03 -145.02
C LEU A 320 -97.85 52.81 -144.11
N LYS A 321 -98.21 51.65 -144.67
CA LYS A 321 -98.51 50.45 -143.86
C LYS A 321 -97.25 49.72 -143.43
N ILE A 322 -96.19 49.82 -144.23
CA ILE A 322 -94.85 49.29 -143.91
C ILE A 322 -94.24 50.09 -142.76
N GLY A 323 -94.30 51.43 -142.81
CA GLY A 323 -93.73 52.30 -141.76
C GLY A 323 -94.32 52.08 -140.36
N GLN A 324 -95.61 51.76 -140.25
CA GLN A 324 -96.23 51.43 -138.95
C GLN A 324 -95.71 50.10 -138.37
N LEU A 325 -95.68 49.03 -139.16
CA LEU A 325 -95.15 47.74 -138.69
C LEU A 325 -93.64 47.78 -138.41
N GLN A 326 -92.89 48.64 -139.10
CA GLN A 326 -91.48 48.90 -138.80
C GLN A 326 -91.31 49.60 -137.45
N LYS A 327 -92.15 50.59 -137.13
CA LYS A 327 -92.11 51.29 -135.83
C LYS A 327 -92.47 50.36 -134.67
N ASP A 328 -93.54 49.56 -134.81
CA ASP A 328 -93.95 48.57 -133.81
C ASP A 328 -92.85 47.51 -133.58
N LEU A 329 -92.14 47.10 -134.64
CA LEU A 329 -91.00 46.18 -134.54
C LEU A 329 -89.82 46.82 -133.80
N GLU A 330 -89.48 48.08 -134.08
CA GLU A 330 -88.34 48.74 -133.46
C GLU A 330 -88.59 49.02 -131.97
N GLU A 331 -89.78 49.48 -131.58
CA GLU A 331 -90.15 49.63 -130.16
C GLU A 331 -90.09 48.29 -129.40
N LYS A 332 -90.40 47.17 -130.08
CA LYS A 332 -90.23 45.82 -129.51
C LYS A 332 -88.78 45.35 -129.45
N LYS A 333 -87.90 45.78 -130.36
CA LYS A 333 -86.45 45.57 -130.21
C LYS A 333 -85.88 46.43 -129.09
N GLU A 334 -86.22 47.72 -129.01
CA GLU A 334 -85.71 48.63 -127.98
C GLU A 334 -86.08 48.14 -126.57
N THR A 335 -87.33 47.71 -126.37
CA THR A 335 -87.77 47.13 -125.09
C THR A 335 -87.13 45.76 -124.80
N ALA A 336 -86.89 44.92 -125.80
CA ALA A 336 -86.14 43.67 -125.62
C ALA A 336 -84.66 43.92 -125.30
N ASN A 337 -83.99 44.80 -126.03
CA ASN A 337 -82.59 45.18 -125.83
C ASN A 337 -82.39 45.85 -124.47
N SER A 338 -83.32 46.70 -124.02
CA SER A 338 -83.27 47.30 -122.69
C SER A 338 -83.36 46.25 -121.57
N LEU A 339 -84.18 45.21 -121.75
CA LEU A 339 -84.26 44.09 -120.82
C LEU A 339 -83.01 43.20 -120.87
N ASP A 340 -82.44 42.97 -122.06
CA ASP A 340 -81.20 42.19 -122.25
C ASP A 340 -79.99 42.90 -121.63
N CYS A 341 -79.87 44.22 -121.79
CA CYS A 341 -78.87 45.04 -121.09
C CYS A 341 -79.03 44.99 -119.56
N TYR A 342 -80.27 44.99 -119.04
CA TYR A 342 -80.51 44.82 -117.60
C TYR A 342 -80.12 43.42 -117.11
N LEU A 343 -80.44 42.38 -117.87
CA LEU A 343 -80.13 40.99 -117.52
C LEU A 343 -78.62 40.72 -117.61
N THR A 344 -77.92 41.21 -118.64
CA THR A 344 -76.45 41.13 -118.73
C THR A 344 -75.79 41.90 -117.58
N GLN A 345 -76.23 43.11 -117.26
CA GLN A 345 -75.74 43.84 -116.08
C GLN A 345 -75.92 43.04 -114.77
N LYS A 346 -77.06 42.36 -114.59
CA LYS A 346 -77.27 41.49 -113.42
C LYS A 346 -76.47 40.20 -113.44
N VAL A 347 -76.19 39.62 -114.61
CA VAL A 347 -75.26 38.49 -114.75
C VAL A 347 -73.83 38.93 -114.41
N GLU A 348 -73.40 40.11 -114.85
CA GLU A 348 -72.08 40.67 -114.51
C GLU A 348 -71.94 40.98 -113.01
N GLU A 349 -72.94 41.59 -112.37
CA GLU A 349 -72.98 41.77 -110.91
C GLU A 349 -72.86 40.43 -110.17
N LEU A 350 -73.61 39.41 -110.59
CA LEU A 350 -73.57 38.07 -109.98
C LEU A 350 -72.23 37.37 -110.20
N ILE A 351 -71.60 37.51 -111.37
CA ILE A 351 -70.26 37.00 -111.66
C ILE A 351 -69.22 37.69 -110.76
N VAL A 352 -69.30 39.00 -110.56
CA VAL A 352 -68.39 39.73 -109.65
C VAL A 352 -68.57 39.25 -108.20
N LEU A 353 -69.82 39.12 -107.72
CA LEU A 353 -70.11 38.59 -106.39
C LEU A 353 -69.64 37.14 -106.21
N GLN A 354 -69.82 36.28 -107.21
CA GLN A 354 -69.32 34.89 -107.20
C GLN A 354 -67.79 34.87 -107.11
N ASN A 355 -67.09 35.71 -107.89
CA ASN A 355 -65.64 35.83 -107.85
C ASN A 355 -65.11 36.36 -106.50
N ILE A 356 -65.84 37.24 -105.82
CA ILE A 356 -65.50 37.72 -104.47
C ILE A 356 -65.70 36.58 -103.46
N ASN A 357 -66.86 35.93 -103.45
CA ASN A 357 -67.18 34.81 -102.57
C ASN A 357 -66.21 33.63 -102.73
N GLU A 358 -65.76 33.33 -103.96
CA GLU A 358 -64.78 32.27 -104.19
C GLU A 358 -63.37 32.64 -103.70
N LYS A 359 -62.97 33.92 -103.82
CA LYS A 359 -61.74 34.43 -103.21
C LYS A 359 -61.82 34.36 -101.68
N ASP A 360 -62.95 34.67 -101.09
CA ASP A 360 -63.14 34.60 -99.63
C ASP A 360 -63.18 33.16 -99.10
N LEU A 361 -63.81 32.23 -99.84
CA LEU A 361 -63.71 30.80 -99.58
C LEU A 361 -62.29 30.24 -99.77
N LYS A 362 -61.41 30.89 -100.54
CA LYS A 362 -59.99 30.55 -100.62
C LYS A 362 -59.21 31.14 -99.43
N ARG A 363 -59.44 32.41 -99.08
CA ARG A 363 -58.85 33.06 -97.89
C ARG A 363 -59.19 32.32 -96.59
N LEU A 364 -60.46 31.95 -96.39
CA LEU A 364 -60.92 31.20 -95.22
C LEU A 364 -60.37 29.76 -95.15
N ARG A 365 -60.09 29.12 -96.30
CA ARG A 365 -59.42 27.80 -96.32
C ARG A 365 -57.94 27.91 -95.92
N LEU A 366 -57.20 28.83 -96.52
CA LEU A 366 -55.80 29.09 -96.17
C LEU A 366 -55.67 29.45 -94.69
N SER A 367 -56.48 30.38 -94.19
CA SER A 367 -56.48 30.75 -92.77
C SER A 367 -56.84 29.57 -91.86
N LYS A 368 -57.77 28.69 -92.24
CA LYS A 368 -58.07 27.46 -91.48
C LYS A 368 -56.88 26.49 -91.46
N GLU A 369 -56.15 26.37 -92.56
CA GLU A 369 -54.96 25.52 -92.68
C GLU A 369 -53.78 26.07 -91.85
N GLU A 370 -53.55 27.39 -91.90
CA GLU A 370 -52.60 28.12 -91.06
C GLU A 370 -52.90 27.92 -89.55
N ASN A 371 -54.14 28.18 -89.13
CA ASN A 371 -54.59 27.95 -87.74
C ASN A 371 -54.44 26.48 -87.31
N LEU A 372 -54.63 25.51 -88.21
CA LEU A 372 -54.45 24.09 -87.91
C LEU A 372 -52.97 23.75 -87.70
N VAL A 373 -52.06 24.33 -88.49
CA VAL A 373 -50.61 24.21 -88.30
C VAL A 373 -50.19 24.84 -86.98
N GLU A 374 -50.64 26.07 -86.67
CA GLU A 374 -50.32 26.75 -85.41
C GLU A 374 -50.82 25.98 -84.19
N HIS A 375 -52.07 25.51 -84.18
CA HIS A 375 -52.59 24.64 -83.13
C HIS A 375 -51.75 23.36 -82.96
N ASN A 376 -51.27 22.76 -84.06
CA ASN A 376 -50.41 21.58 -83.98
C ASN A 376 -49.01 21.90 -83.43
N VAL A 377 -48.44 23.07 -83.76
CA VAL A 377 -47.18 23.56 -83.16
C VAL A 377 -47.36 23.80 -81.65
N MET A 378 -48.42 24.50 -81.23
CA MET A 378 -48.75 24.68 -79.81
C MET A 378 -48.96 23.34 -79.09
N LYS A 379 -49.61 22.37 -79.73
CA LYS A 379 -49.83 21.02 -79.18
C LYS A 379 -48.54 20.20 -79.06
N ILE A 380 -47.54 20.43 -79.90
CA ILE A 380 -46.19 19.85 -79.77
C ILE A 380 -45.47 20.52 -78.59
N GLU A 381 -45.52 21.85 -78.47
CA GLU A 381 -44.84 22.57 -77.40
C GLU A 381 -45.45 22.24 -76.01
N VAL A 382 -46.77 22.12 -75.92
CA VAL A 382 -47.48 21.65 -74.70
C VAL A 382 -47.14 20.20 -74.33
N LYS A 383 -46.72 19.36 -75.29
CA LYS A 383 -46.11 18.05 -74.97
C LYS A 383 -44.69 18.23 -74.46
N ARG A 384 -43.83 18.93 -75.21
CA ARG A 384 -42.42 19.17 -74.86
C ARG A 384 -42.25 19.72 -73.43
N MET A 385 -43.07 20.70 -73.06
CA MET A 385 -43.07 21.31 -71.72
C MET A 385 -43.61 20.37 -70.62
N ARG A 386 -44.61 19.53 -70.94
CA ARG A 386 -45.13 18.50 -70.03
C ARG A 386 -44.13 17.38 -69.78
N ASP A 387 -43.46 16.92 -70.83
CA ASP A 387 -42.48 15.84 -70.74
C ASP A 387 -41.23 16.33 -69.98
N LEU A 388 -40.82 17.58 -70.20
CA LEU A 388 -39.82 18.27 -69.39
C LEU A 388 -40.24 18.40 -67.91
N LEU A 389 -41.50 18.75 -67.63
CA LEU A 389 -42.05 18.83 -66.28
C LEU A 389 -42.02 17.46 -65.58
N TYR A 390 -42.46 16.39 -66.24
CA TYR A 390 -42.41 15.03 -65.68
C TYR A 390 -40.98 14.54 -65.45
N ASN A 391 -40.05 14.82 -66.36
CA ASN A 391 -38.63 14.50 -66.17
C ASN A 391 -38.02 15.23 -64.96
N LYS A 392 -38.38 16.51 -64.76
CA LYS A 392 -37.98 17.27 -63.56
C LYS A 392 -38.65 16.75 -62.29
N ALA A 393 -39.94 16.41 -62.32
CA ALA A 393 -40.64 15.81 -61.19
C ALA A 393 -40.05 14.45 -60.78
N GLY A 394 -39.75 13.58 -61.74
CA GLY A 394 -39.06 12.31 -61.50
C GLY A 394 -37.66 12.49 -60.91
N SER A 395 -36.90 13.48 -61.39
CA SER A 395 -35.61 13.86 -60.81
C SER A 395 -35.75 14.32 -59.35
N VAL A 396 -36.69 15.21 -59.04
CA VAL A 396 -36.95 15.68 -57.67
C VAL A 396 -37.39 14.53 -56.76
N LEU A 397 -38.28 13.64 -57.21
CA LEU A 397 -38.70 12.47 -56.44
C LEU A 397 -37.54 11.49 -56.17
N SER A 398 -36.62 11.32 -57.14
CA SER A 398 -35.43 10.48 -56.95
C SER A 398 -34.43 11.09 -55.95
N LEU A 399 -34.28 12.42 -55.97
CA LEU A 399 -33.44 13.16 -55.02
C LEU A 399 -34.04 13.14 -53.61
N GLU A 400 -35.34 13.36 -53.46
CA GLU A 400 -36.03 13.30 -52.16
C GLU A 400 -35.99 11.88 -51.57
N LYS A 401 -36.19 10.84 -52.39
CA LYS A 401 -35.99 9.44 -51.96
C LYS A 401 -34.57 9.19 -51.47
N ARG A 402 -33.54 9.70 -52.19
CA ARG A 402 -32.13 9.55 -51.78
C ARG A 402 -31.81 10.35 -50.51
N LYS A 403 -32.39 11.54 -50.34
CA LYS A 403 -32.32 12.36 -49.13
C LYS A 403 -32.90 11.63 -47.92
N LEU A 404 -34.10 11.05 -48.04
CA LEU A 404 -34.72 10.27 -46.96
C LEU A 404 -33.92 9.00 -46.62
N GLN A 405 -33.33 8.32 -47.62
CA GLN A 405 -32.43 7.19 -47.40
C GLN A 405 -31.15 7.59 -46.65
N LEU A 406 -30.55 8.73 -47.01
CA LEU A 406 -29.38 9.27 -46.32
C LEU A 406 -29.71 9.75 -44.90
N GLN A 407 -30.84 10.43 -44.71
CA GLN A 407 -31.29 10.88 -43.39
C GLN A 407 -31.49 9.68 -42.45
N LYS A 408 -32.19 8.62 -42.90
CA LYS A 408 -32.32 7.41 -42.09
C LYS A 408 -30.95 6.78 -41.79
N ALA A 409 -30.05 6.68 -42.78
CA ALA A 409 -28.72 6.11 -42.55
C ALA A 409 -27.88 6.95 -41.56
N ILE A 410 -28.14 8.25 -41.43
CA ILE A 410 -27.56 9.13 -40.40
C ILE A 410 -28.22 8.85 -39.04
N GLU A 411 -29.55 8.80 -38.95
CA GLU A 411 -30.28 8.49 -37.71
C GLU A 411 -29.93 7.09 -37.14
N ASP A 412 -29.78 6.09 -38.00
CA ASP A 412 -29.31 4.74 -37.63
C ASP A 412 -27.85 4.80 -37.09
N ARG A 413 -26.98 5.60 -37.71
CA ARG A 413 -25.57 5.81 -37.30
C ARG A 413 -25.42 6.62 -36.02
N GLU A 414 -26.26 7.62 -35.80
CA GLU A 414 -26.30 8.38 -34.55
C GLU A 414 -26.73 7.50 -33.37
N GLN A 415 -27.65 6.56 -33.61
CA GLN A 415 -28.03 5.55 -32.61
C GLN A 415 -26.89 4.56 -32.33
N GLU A 416 -26.19 4.04 -33.35
CA GLU A 416 -24.98 3.24 -33.16
C GLU A 416 -23.93 3.99 -32.31
N VAL A 417 -23.58 5.22 -32.69
CA VAL A 417 -22.59 6.07 -32.00
C VAL A 417 -23.02 6.38 -30.56
N LYS A 418 -24.32 6.60 -30.32
CA LYS A 418 -24.86 6.79 -28.96
C LYS A 418 -24.66 5.54 -28.10
N VAL A 419 -25.00 4.35 -28.60
CA VAL A 419 -24.80 3.09 -27.87
C VAL A 419 -23.32 2.87 -27.55
N TYR A 420 -22.40 3.12 -28.50
CA TYR A 420 -20.97 3.05 -28.24
C TYR A 420 -20.50 4.08 -27.19
N LYS A 421 -21.03 5.30 -27.21
CA LYS A 421 -20.71 6.35 -26.22
C LYS A 421 -21.19 5.98 -24.82
N ASP A 422 -22.42 5.48 -24.71
CA ASP A 422 -23.03 5.08 -23.43
C ASP A 422 -22.28 3.85 -22.85
N MET A 423 -21.89 2.90 -23.70
CA MET A 423 -21.02 1.76 -23.35
C MET A 423 -19.63 2.23 -22.86
N LEU A 424 -19.00 3.17 -23.57
CA LEU A 424 -17.66 3.68 -23.22
C LEU A 424 -17.70 4.48 -21.90
N SER A 425 -18.78 5.24 -21.66
CA SER A 425 -19.01 5.94 -20.40
C SER A 425 -19.23 4.97 -19.23
N LEU A 426 -19.82 3.81 -19.48
CA LEU A 426 -19.99 2.76 -18.46
C LEU A 426 -18.67 2.05 -18.16
N HIS A 427 -17.83 1.77 -19.17
CA HIS A 427 -16.48 1.27 -18.97
C HIS A 427 -15.61 2.25 -18.16
N LEU A 428 -15.62 3.54 -18.51
CA LEU A 428 -14.90 4.58 -17.76
C LEU A 428 -15.31 4.58 -16.28
N LYS A 429 -16.61 4.52 -15.99
CA LYS A 429 -17.13 4.49 -14.62
C LYS A 429 -16.69 3.23 -13.84
N ILE A 430 -16.61 2.07 -14.48
CA ILE A 430 -16.08 0.84 -13.85
C ILE A 430 -14.61 1.04 -13.49
N SER A 431 -13.78 1.48 -14.43
CA SER A 431 -12.35 1.71 -14.17
C SER A 431 -12.08 2.85 -13.18
N GLU A 432 -12.96 3.85 -13.07
CA GLU A 432 -12.91 4.85 -12.01
C GLU A 432 -13.24 4.27 -10.63
N MET A 433 -14.18 3.33 -10.54
CA MET A 433 -14.49 2.59 -9.31
C MET A 433 -13.35 1.63 -8.91
N GLU A 434 -12.73 0.95 -9.88
CA GLU A 434 -11.53 0.11 -9.65
C GLU A 434 -10.35 0.95 -9.17
N ARG A 435 -10.06 2.08 -9.84
CA ARG A 435 -9.04 3.04 -9.41
C ARG A 435 -9.31 3.58 -8.01
N GLN A 436 -10.58 3.83 -7.66
CA GLN A 436 -10.92 4.28 -6.31
C GLN A 436 -10.68 3.18 -5.27
N ARG A 437 -11.16 1.95 -5.53
CA ARG A 437 -10.90 0.79 -4.66
C ARG A 437 -9.41 0.58 -4.42
N LEU A 438 -8.58 0.62 -5.47
CA LEU A 438 -7.12 0.47 -5.34
C LEU A 438 -6.49 1.64 -4.56
N SER A 439 -7.03 2.85 -4.68
CA SER A 439 -6.61 4.00 -3.86
C SER A 439 -6.98 3.82 -2.38
N ASP A 440 -8.13 3.21 -2.09
CA ASP A 440 -8.59 2.97 -0.71
C ASP A 440 -7.80 1.83 -0.07
N GLU A 441 -7.51 0.75 -0.81
CA GLU A 441 -6.60 -0.33 -0.41
C GLU A 441 -5.16 0.19 -0.17
N LEU A 442 -4.65 1.08 -1.04
CA LEU A 442 -3.35 1.75 -0.84
C LEU A 442 -3.34 2.61 0.42
N ASN A 443 -4.39 3.41 0.66
CA ASN A 443 -4.54 4.21 1.86
C ASN A 443 -4.57 3.33 3.13
N GLU A 444 -5.24 2.17 3.07
CA GLU A 444 -5.22 1.18 4.15
C GLU A 444 -3.81 0.66 4.42
N LYS A 445 -3.04 0.28 3.38
CA LYS A 445 -1.65 -0.17 3.54
C LYS A 445 -0.73 0.93 4.06
N LEU A 446 -0.93 2.18 3.64
CA LEU A 446 -0.22 3.33 4.20
C LEU A 446 -0.53 3.49 5.69
N CYS A 447 -1.79 3.40 6.13
CA CYS A 447 -2.15 3.41 7.55
C CYS A 447 -1.55 2.22 8.33
N GLN A 448 -1.48 1.02 7.73
CA GLN A 448 -0.81 -0.13 8.34
C GLN A 448 0.71 0.10 8.50
N ILE A 449 1.38 0.69 7.50
CA ILE A 449 2.78 1.09 7.59
C ILE A 449 2.97 2.15 8.68
N ASP A 450 2.10 3.15 8.74
CA ASP A 450 2.20 4.27 9.67
C ASP A 450 1.96 3.84 11.13
N THR A 451 1.08 2.85 11.37
CA THR A 451 0.92 2.22 12.69
C THR A 451 2.11 1.32 13.06
N LYS A 452 2.71 0.60 12.12
CA LYS A 452 3.98 -0.13 12.35
C LYS A 452 5.12 0.84 12.68
N LYS A 453 5.25 1.94 11.92
CA LYS A 453 6.26 2.99 12.15
C LYS A 453 6.12 3.60 13.54
N LYS A 454 4.91 4.01 13.94
CA LYS A 454 4.64 4.55 15.29
C LYS A 454 4.93 3.54 16.40
N ARG A 455 4.69 2.24 16.17
CA ARG A 455 5.09 1.18 17.12
C ARG A 455 6.61 1.04 17.23
N PHE A 456 7.35 1.12 16.11
CA PHE A 456 8.82 1.13 16.14
C PHE A 456 9.38 2.39 16.81
N GLU A 457 8.80 3.57 16.55
CA GLU A 457 9.17 4.83 17.20
C GLU A 457 8.96 4.77 18.72
N VAL A 458 7.81 4.26 19.19
CA VAL A 458 7.53 4.04 20.61
C VAL A 458 8.46 2.98 21.21
N LEU A 459 8.74 1.89 20.51
CA LEU A 459 9.68 0.86 20.97
C LEU A 459 11.09 1.44 21.14
N MET A 460 11.60 2.14 20.13
CA MET A 460 12.90 2.81 20.18
C MET A 460 12.97 3.82 21.33
N TYR A 461 11.93 4.64 21.52
CA TYR A 461 11.84 5.57 22.64
C TYR A 461 11.82 4.86 24.01
N SER A 462 11.17 3.70 24.12
CA SER A 462 11.15 2.88 25.35
C SER A 462 12.45 2.11 25.61
N MET A 463 13.28 1.90 24.58
CA MET A 463 14.59 1.27 24.70
C MET A 463 15.74 2.29 24.82
N ALA A 464 15.48 3.58 24.56
CA ALA A 464 16.43 4.65 24.80
C ALA A 464 16.71 4.79 26.30
N ALA A 465 18.00 4.87 26.67
CA ALA A 465 18.39 4.98 28.07
C ALA A 465 18.06 6.38 28.66
N PRO A 466 17.88 6.53 29.99
CA PRO A 466 17.54 7.82 30.62
C PRO A 466 18.62 8.91 30.56
N HIS A 467 19.71 8.68 29.82
CA HIS A 467 20.86 9.58 29.66
C HIS A 467 21.07 9.78 28.15
N GLY A 468 20.86 11.02 27.70
CA GLY A 468 20.67 11.38 26.29
C GLY A 468 21.94 11.39 25.43
N ASP A 469 22.72 10.31 25.50
CA ASP A 469 23.66 9.96 24.43
C ASP A 469 22.86 9.52 23.17
N GLU A 470 23.52 9.60 22.01
CA GLU A 470 22.91 9.45 20.68
C GLU A 470 22.18 8.11 20.44
N GLU A 471 21.31 8.08 19.42
CA GLU A 471 20.54 6.91 18.97
C GLU A 471 21.43 5.71 18.56
N ARG A 472 21.87 4.92 19.55
CA ARG A 472 22.76 3.78 19.34
C ARG A 472 21.96 2.48 19.21
N SER A 473 22.08 1.86 18.04
CA SER A 473 21.39 0.62 17.67
C SER A 473 21.60 -0.51 18.69
N GLN A 474 20.63 -1.44 18.81
CA GLN A 474 20.68 -2.58 19.75
C GLN A 474 22.01 -3.36 19.71
N ALA A 475 22.64 -3.49 18.54
CA ALA A 475 23.96 -4.10 18.36
C ALA A 475 25.08 -3.41 19.17
N TYR A 476 25.02 -2.10 19.39
CA TYR A 476 25.97 -1.37 20.24
C TYR A 476 25.89 -1.83 21.69
N TYR A 477 24.68 -1.93 22.27
CA TYR A 477 24.50 -2.40 23.64
C TYR A 477 24.92 -3.86 23.82
N ILE A 478 24.63 -4.72 22.84
CA ILE A 478 25.11 -6.12 22.83
C ILE A 478 26.65 -6.16 22.78
N THR A 479 27.28 -5.32 21.95
CA THR A 479 28.75 -5.23 21.83
C THR A 479 29.38 -4.72 23.13
N LYS A 480 28.82 -3.67 23.74
CA LYS A 480 29.31 -3.10 25.01
C LYS A 480 29.19 -4.12 26.16
N ALA A 481 28.05 -4.79 26.29
CA ALA A 481 27.86 -5.84 27.29
C ALA A 481 28.78 -7.05 27.06
N ALA A 482 29.12 -7.36 25.80
CA ALA A 482 30.11 -8.39 25.48
C ALA A 482 31.55 -7.96 25.83
N GLN A 483 31.90 -6.69 25.62
CA GLN A 483 33.19 -6.09 26.03
C GLN A 483 33.33 -6.09 27.56
N GLU A 484 32.35 -5.56 28.29
CA GLU A 484 32.33 -5.53 29.76
C GLU A 484 32.42 -6.94 30.36
N LYS A 485 31.72 -7.93 29.77
CA LYS A 485 31.80 -9.34 30.18
C LYS A 485 33.18 -9.96 29.96
N GLU A 486 33.87 -9.56 28.90
CA GLU A 486 35.20 -10.05 28.54
C GLU A 486 36.32 -9.35 29.36
N GLU A 487 36.13 -8.10 29.74
CA GLU A 487 36.96 -7.40 30.74
C GLU A 487 36.81 -8.03 32.13
N LEU A 488 35.57 -8.33 32.55
CA LEU A 488 35.30 -9.03 33.81
C LEU A 488 35.92 -10.43 33.85
N LYS A 489 35.93 -11.18 32.73
CA LYS A 489 36.68 -12.44 32.64
C LYS A 489 38.17 -12.23 32.86
N ARG A 490 38.80 -11.28 32.16
CA ARG A 490 40.26 -11.04 32.27
C ARG A 490 40.66 -10.63 33.68
N ASN A 491 39.81 -9.88 34.37
CA ASN A 491 39.97 -9.57 35.79
C ASN A 491 39.83 -10.82 36.66
N GLY A 492 38.92 -11.75 36.33
CA GLY A 492 38.82 -13.07 36.95
C GLY A 492 40.06 -13.94 36.72
N ASP A 493 40.50 -14.10 35.46
CA ASP A 493 41.70 -14.86 35.08
C ASP A 493 42.96 -14.34 35.79
N TYR A 494 43.07 -13.02 35.96
CA TYR A 494 44.13 -12.35 36.72
C TYR A 494 44.06 -12.66 38.22
N LEU A 495 42.87 -12.59 38.84
CA LEU A 495 42.68 -12.96 40.24
C LEU A 495 42.96 -14.45 40.48
N ASP A 496 42.52 -15.33 39.58
CA ASP A 496 42.83 -16.77 39.65
C ASP A 496 44.33 -17.05 39.46
N ALA A 497 45.07 -16.20 38.73
CA ALA A 497 46.52 -16.31 38.64
C ALA A 497 47.21 -15.91 39.96
N GLU A 498 46.78 -14.82 40.60
CA GLU A 498 47.33 -14.37 41.89
C GLU A 498 46.94 -15.33 43.04
N ILE A 499 45.73 -15.90 43.02
CA ILE A 499 45.32 -16.97 43.94
C ILE A 499 46.26 -18.18 43.79
N ARG A 500 46.54 -18.64 42.56
CA ARG A 500 47.47 -19.77 42.33
C ARG A 500 48.91 -19.45 42.77
N LYS A 501 49.34 -18.19 42.68
CA LYS A 501 50.62 -17.73 43.24
C LYS A 501 50.62 -17.79 44.77
N ILE A 502 49.59 -17.28 45.43
CA ILE A 502 49.41 -17.34 46.90
C ILE A 502 49.29 -18.79 47.39
N GLU A 503 48.66 -19.69 46.63
CA GLU A 503 48.65 -21.12 46.94
C GLU A 503 50.05 -21.75 46.88
N LEU A 504 50.88 -21.37 45.91
CA LEU A 504 52.27 -21.86 45.80
C LEU A 504 53.14 -21.29 46.93
N GLU A 505 52.95 -20.02 47.30
CA GLU A 505 53.57 -19.39 48.46
C GLU A 505 53.15 -20.11 49.76
N ASN A 506 51.86 -20.40 49.96
CA ASN A 506 51.36 -21.18 51.10
C ASN A 506 51.94 -22.60 51.14
N ARG A 507 52.02 -23.30 50.00
CA ARG A 507 52.67 -24.63 49.93
C ARG A 507 54.18 -24.56 50.22
N ALA A 508 54.86 -23.47 49.87
CA ALA A 508 56.26 -23.24 50.23
C ALA A 508 56.43 -22.95 51.74
N LEU A 509 55.51 -22.18 52.32
CA LEU A 509 55.44 -21.93 53.77
C LEU A 509 55.14 -23.22 54.55
N GLU A 510 54.24 -24.07 54.06
CA GLU A 510 53.93 -25.35 54.69
C GLU A 510 55.10 -26.36 54.57
N ASN A 511 55.80 -26.40 53.43
CA ASN A 511 57.03 -27.18 53.29
C ASN A 511 58.16 -26.68 54.22
N THR A 512 58.33 -25.36 54.37
CA THR A 512 59.34 -24.81 55.30
C THR A 512 58.94 -25.03 56.76
N PHE A 513 57.65 -25.00 57.10
CA PHE A 513 57.13 -25.40 58.40
C PHE A 513 57.43 -26.88 58.67
N GLN A 514 57.16 -27.79 57.73
CA GLN A 514 57.51 -29.22 57.85
C GLN A 514 59.02 -29.44 57.99
N LEU A 515 59.86 -28.68 57.29
CA LEU A 515 61.32 -28.74 57.48
C LEU A 515 61.74 -28.22 58.87
N PHE A 516 61.08 -27.19 59.39
CA PHE A 516 61.32 -26.66 60.73
C PHE A 516 60.87 -27.64 61.83
N ASP A 517 59.72 -28.29 61.66
CA ASP A 517 59.22 -29.31 62.59
C ASP A 517 60.03 -30.61 62.54
N ASN A 518 60.48 -31.05 61.37
CA ASN A 518 61.45 -32.14 61.26
C ASN A 518 62.78 -31.76 61.92
N SER A 519 63.23 -30.50 61.80
CA SER A 519 64.42 -30.00 62.50
C SER A 519 64.23 -29.97 64.01
N ASN A 520 63.09 -29.48 64.51
CA ASN A 520 62.72 -29.51 65.93
C ASN A 520 62.59 -30.94 66.46
N SER A 521 62.05 -31.85 65.66
CA SER A 521 61.98 -33.29 65.96
C SER A 521 63.38 -33.88 66.09
N ALA A 522 64.31 -33.52 65.19
CA ALA A 522 65.71 -33.92 65.27
C ALA A 522 66.44 -33.31 66.49
N PHE A 523 66.22 -32.04 66.82
CA PHE A 523 66.75 -31.41 68.03
C PHE A 523 66.22 -32.05 69.31
N ARG A 524 64.91 -32.32 69.41
CA ARG A 524 64.33 -33.05 70.56
C ARG A 524 64.89 -34.48 70.68
N LYS A 525 65.18 -35.14 69.55
CA LYS A 525 65.80 -36.47 69.52
C LYS A 525 67.31 -36.45 69.83
N SER A 526 68.02 -35.37 69.54
CA SER A 526 69.45 -35.22 69.89
C SER A 526 69.64 -34.82 71.36
N LEU A 527 68.75 -33.98 71.92
CA LEU A 527 68.68 -33.73 73.37
C LEU A 527 68.33 -35.00 74.17
N ASN A 528 67.54 -35.92 73.61
CA ASN A 528 67.16 -37.18 74.26
C ASN A 528 68.16 -38.34 74.01
N ARG A 529 69.47 -38.06 73.95
CA ARG A 529 70.51 -39.06 74.17
C ARG A 529 71.39 -38.65 75.36
N VAL A 530 71.44 -39.54 76.35
CA VAL A 530 71.97 -39.32 77.72
C VAL A 530 71.09 -38.39 78.57
N ASN A 531 70.23 -39.00 79.39
CA ASN A 531 69.95 -38.47 80.72
C ASN A 531 69.62 -39.59 81.71
N GLU A 532 70.60 -40.45 82.00
CA GLU A 532 70.53 -41.32 83.17
C GLU A 532 70.81 -40.50 84.44
N SER A 533 69.75 -40.01 85.08
CA SER A 533 69.81 -39.41 86.43
C SER A 533 68.86 -40.14 87.38
N SER A 534 68.98 -41.47 87.37
CA SER A 534 68.05 -42.45 87.94
C SER A 534 67.99 -42.53 89.48
N THR A 535 68.36 -41.46 90.20
CA THR A 535 68.46 -41.46 91.68
C THR A 535 67.83 -40.27 92.41
N TYR A 536 67.55 -39.15 91.74
CA TYR A 536 66.87 -38.01 92.37
C TYR A 536 65.35 -38.05 92.21
N GLU A 537 64.84 -38.32 91.00
CA GLU A 537 63.39 -38.37 90.76
C GLU A 537 62.70 -39.51 91.53
N GLN A 538 63.34 -40.66 91.72
CA GLN A 538 62.78 -41.74 92.54
C GLN A 538 62.71 -41.36 94.03
N LYS A 539 63.68 -40.61 94.56
CA LYS A 539 63.62 -40.08 95.93
C LYS A 539 62.56 -39.00 96.06
N LEU A 540 62.41 -38.14 95.06
CA LEU A 540 61.36 -37.13 95.03
C LEU A 540 59.97 -37.77 94.89
N GLN A 541 59.81 -38.84 94.11
CA GLN A 541 58.59 -39.64 94.05
C GLN A 541 58.32 -40.45 95.32
N GLN A 542 59.33 -40.97 96.01
CA GLN A 542 59.12 -41.60 97.33
C GLN A 542 58.73 -40.56 98.38
N GLN A 543 59.32 -39.36 98.36
CA GLN A 543 58.87 -38.27 99.23
C GLN A 543 57.49 -37.73 98.83
N PHE A 544 57.15 -37.69 97.53
CA PHE A 544 55.78 -37.37 97.09
C PHE A 544 54.79 -38.44 97.55
N ARG A 545 55.04 -39.73 97.33
CA ARG A 545 54.16 -40.80 97.82
C ARG A 545 54.06 -40.83 99.34
N ALA A 546 55.15 -40.61 100.08
CA ALA A 546 55.07 -40.50 101.54
C ALA A 546 54.35 -39.22 102.00
N ALA A 547 54.47 -38.11 101.26
CA ALA A 547 53.70 -36.89 101.50
C ALA A 547 52.23 -37.06 101.12
N GLU A 548 51.91 -37.82 100.08
CA GLU A 548 50.56 -38.18 99.63
C GLU A 548 49.91 -39.18 100.59
N GLU A 549 50.60 -40.23 101.01
CA GLU A 549 50.14 -41.17 102.04
C GLU A 549 49.94 -40.47 103.39
N THR A 550 50.85 -39.58 103.80
CA THR A 550 50.62 -38.78 105.02
C THR A 550 49.60 -37.66 104.83
N LEU A 551 49.35 -37.16 103.61
CA LEU A 551 48.26 -36.26 103.28
C LEU A 551 46.92 -37.00 103.24
N GLU A 552 46.86 -38.24 102.75
CA GLU A 552 45.65 -39.06 102.67
C GLU A 552 45.32 -39.66 104.04
N TYR A 553 46.33 -39.98 104.86
CA TYR A 553 46.15 -40.26 106.29
C TYR A 553 45.71 -39.01 107.06
N LYS A 554 46.20 -37.81 106.71
CA LYS A 554 45.70 -36.54 107.29
C LYS A 554 44.29 -36.19 106.80
N LYS A 555 43.94 -36.41 105.52
CA LYS A 555 42.57 -36.29 104.99
C LYS A 555 41.66 -37.35 105.60
N GLY A 556 42.17 -38.55 105.84
CA GLY A 556 41.51 -39.62 106.59
C GLY A 556 41.17 -39.13 107.99
N ARG A 557 42.19 -38.73 108.77
CA ARG A 557 42.02 -38.10 110.08
C ARG A 557 41.21 -36.80 110.07
N VAL A 558 41.13 -36.06 108.97
CA VAL A 558 40.26 -34.87 108.85
C VAL A 558 38.83 -35.29 108.53
N LYS A 559 38.58 -36.31 107.72
CA LYS A 559 37.25 -36.92 107.53
C LYS A 559 36.77 -37.62 108.80
N GLU A 560 37.69 -38.17 109.58
CA GLU A 560 37.48 -38.75 110.90
C GLU A 560 37.14 -37.64 111.89
N LEU A 561 38.00 -36.65 112.07
CA LEU A 561 37.72 -35.47 112.90
C LEU A 561 36.54 -34.63 112.41
N GLN A 562 36.11 -34.73 111.15
CA GLN A 562 34.86 -34.15 110.65
C GLN A 562 33.65 -35.03 111.03
N ARG A 563 33.77 -36.36 111.00
CA ARG A 563 32.75 -37.26 111.56
C ARG A 563 32.65 -37.11 113.07
N ASP A 564 33.78 -36.96 113.77
CA ASP A 564 33.85 -36.71 115.20
C ASP A 564 33.31 -35.30 115.52
N LEU A 565 33.66 -34.26 114.76
CA LEU A 565 33.06 -32.93 114.90
C LEU A 565 31.56 -32.93 114.57
N GLN A 566 31.11 -33.72 113.59
CA GLN A 566 29.69 -33.82 113.25
C GLN A 566 28.93 -34.61 114.33
N SER A 567 29.52 -35.67 114.87
CA SER A 567 29.02 -36.41 116.05
C SER A 567 29.00 -35.52 117.28
N LEU A 568 30.04 -34.71 117.52
CA LEU A 568 30.12 -33.75 118.61
C LEU A 568 29.18 -32.56 118.40
N LEU A 569 28.84 -32.17 117.17
CA LEU A 569 27.79 -31.19 116.89
C LEU A 569 26.39 -31.79 117.12
N GLN A 570 26.25 -33.10 116.88
CA GLN A 570 25.03 -33.86 117.15
C GLN A 570 24.87 -34.13 118.65
N GLU A 571 25.97 -34.32 119.39
CA GLU A 571 26.01 -34.32 120.85
C GLU A 571 25.89 -32.90 121.44
N GLU A 572 26.38 -31.85 120.77
CA GLU A 572 26.18 -30.45 121.19
C GLU A 572 24.73 -30.01 120.97
N THR A 573 24.06 -30.49 119.93
CA THR A 573 22.61 -30.28 119.76
C THR A 573 21.82 -31.11 120.78
N VAL A 574 22.17 -32.37 121.01
CA VAL A 574 21.53 -33.20 122.06
C VAL A 574 21.81 -32.69 123.48
N GLU A 575 22.98 -32.10 123.76
CA GLU A 575 23.25 -31.41 125.03
C GLU A 575 22.67 -29.98 125.06
N LYS A 576 22.47 -29.29 123.94
CA LYS A 576 21.64 -28.07 123.89
C LYS A 576 20.19 -28.39 124.20
N ASP A 577 19.61 -29.43 123.62
CA ASP A 577 18.26 -29.90 123.94
C ASP A 577 18.17 -30.32 125.42
N LYS A 578 19.18 -31.03 125.94
CA LYS A 578 19.26 -31.33 127.38
C LYS A 578 19.55 -30.10 128.23
N ILE A 579 20.21 -29.05 127.73
CA ILE A 579 20.44 -27.79 128.44
C ILE A 579 19.19 -26.92 128.41
N GLU A 580 18.43 -26.84 127.32
CA GLU A 580 17.13 -26.17 127.26
C GLU A 580 16.09 -26.92 128.11
N HIS A 581 16.13 -28.26 128.13
CA HIS A 581 15.34 -29.06 129.05
C HIS A 581 15.78 -28.85 130.52
N LYS A 582 17.09 -28.86 130.83
CA LYS A 582 17.61 -28.53 132.17
C LYS A 582 17.34 -27.06 132.54
N GLN A 583 17.31 -26.12 131.60
CA GLN A 583 16.98 -24.72 131.83
C GLN A 583 15.47 -24.53 132.06
N SER A 584 14.61 -25.24 131.32
CA SER A 584 13.17 -25.32 131.58
C SER A 584 12.89 -25.96 132.95
N LEU A 585 13.67 -27.00 133.31
CA LEU A 585 13.63 -27.62 134.63
C LEU A 585 14.16 -26.69 135.72
N ILE A 586 15.20 -25.88 135.44
CA ILE A 586 15.69 -24.83 136.35
C ILE A 586 14.68 -23.68 136.46
N ILE A 587 13.92 -23.35 135.41
CA ILE A 587 12.85 -22.34 135.45
C ILE A 587 11.68 -22.84 136.30
N SER A 588 11.26 -24.11 136.17
CA SER A 588 10.25 -24.69 137.08
C SER A 588 10.78 -24.79 138.51
N LEU A 589 11.98 -25.33 138.73
CA LEU A 589 12.60 -25.43 140.06
C LEU A 589 12.91 -24.05 140.69
N THR A 590 13.20 -23.00 139.92
CA THR A 590 13.34 -21.63 140.46
C THR A 590 11.99 -20.98 140.73
N THR A 591 10.94 -21.35 140.01
CA THR A 591 9.56 -20.97 140.33
C THR A 591 9.09 -21.64 141.64
N GLU A 592 9.36 -22.94 141.81
CA GLU A 592 9.12 -23.65 143.08
C GLU A 592 9.99 -23.10 144.23
N LYS A 593 11.26 -22.77 143.96
CA LYS A 593 12.15 -22.14 144.96
C LYS A 593 11.69 -20.73 145.34
N TYR A 594 11.06 -19.98 144.44
CA TYR A 594 10.38 -18.72 144.77
C TYR A 594 9.13 -18.93 145.65
N GLN A 595 8.45 -20.07 145.53
CA GLN A 595 7.30 -20.41 146.36
C GLN A 595 7.69 -20.97 147.74
N GLN A 596 8.84 -21.65 147.87
CA GLN A 596 9.36 -22.12 149.16
C GLN A 596 10.20 -21.07 149.92
N GLY A 597 10.58 -19.96 149.27
CA GLY A 597 11.43 -18.89 149.82
C GLY A 597 10.77 -17.95 150.84
N PHE A 598 9.98 -18.46 151.80
CA PHE A 598 9.26 -17.63 152.78
C PHE A 598 9.71 -17.79 154.25
N LEU A 599 10.59 -18.75 154.59
CA LEU A 599 10.99 -19.01 155.98
C LEU A 599 12.51 -19.19 156.16
N LEU A 600 13.13 -18.23 156.87
CA LEU A 600 14.48 -18.27 157.46
C LEU A 600 15.63 -18.26 156.41
N CYS A 601 16.76 -17.55 156.56
CA CYS A 601 17.29 -16.69 157.64
C CYS A 601 18.12 -15.52 157.02
N PRO A 602 18.65 -14.53 157.77
CA PRO A 602 18.65 -13.14 157.31
C PRO A 602 20.03 -12.44 157.23
N LEU A 603 20.04 -11.19 156.72
CA LEU A 603 20.88 -10.00 157.05
C LEU A 603 22.41 -10.23 157.25
N CYS A 604 23.34 -9.44 156.68
CA CYS A 604 23.35 -7.98 156.45
C CYS A 604 24.67 -7.57 155.71
N PRO A 605 24.90 -6.31 155.28
CA PRO A 605 24.06 -5.43 154.46
C PRO A 605 24.81 -4.70 153.31
N PRO A 606 24.10 -4.18 152.29
CA PRO A 606 24.63 -3.19 151.36
C PRO A 606 24.06 -1.78 151.63
N VAL A 607 24.81 -0.90 152.32
CA VAL A 607 24.41 0.52 152.50
C VAL A 607 25.63 1.46 152.45
N LEU A 608 25.72 2.28 151.39
CA LEU A 608 26.26 3.65 151.43
C LEU A 608 26.02 4.40 150.10
N LYS A 609 24.75 4.56 149.72
CA LYS A 609 24.33 5.34 148.52
C LYS A 609 23.36 6.49 148.86
N THR A 610 23.32 6.88 150.14
CA THR A 610 22.22 7.64 150.75
C THR A 610 22.62 8.99 151.36
N HIS A 611 23.91 9.29 151.58
CA HIS A 611 24.36 10.56 152.17
C HIS A 611 24.84 11.63 151.15
N LEU A 612 24.35 11.57 149.91
CA LEU A 612 24.69 12.52 148.83
C LEU A 612 23.62 13.61 148.57
N LYS A 613 22.57 13.70 149.41
CA LYS A 613 21.43 14.62 149.20
C LYS A 613 21.26 15.75 150.23
N GLU A 614 21.71 15.59 151.47
CA GLU A 614 21.37 16.56 152.53
C GLU A 614 22.34 17.76 152.56
N ILE A 615 23.66 17.54 152.49
CA ILE A 615 24.66 18.62 152.62
C ILE A 615 24.57 19.65 151.47
N ARG A 616 24.15 19.24 150.27
CA ARG A 616 23.93 20.15 149.12
C ARG A 616 22.73 21.09 149.32
N SER A 617 21.83 20.81 150.27
CA SER A 617 20.65 21.66 150.55
C SER A 617 20.91 22.78 151.57
N GLY A 618 21.97 22.68 152.39
CA GLY A 618 22.23 23.64 153.49
C GLY A 618 23.01 24.91 153.13
N LYS A 619 23.62 24.99 151.92
CA LYS A 619 24.52 26.10 151.53
C LYS A 619 24.30 26.70 150.13
N ASN A 620 23.36 26.17 149.32
CA ASN A 620 22.93 26.75 148.04
C ASN A 620 24.05 27.11 147.02
N THR A 621 25.00 26.20 146.78
CA THR A 621 26.04 26.33 145.73
C THR A 621 26.11 25.09 144.82
N LYS A 622 26.84 25.17 143.69
CA LYS A 622 26.75 24.21 142.56
C LYS A 622 28.09 23.60 142.07
N THR A 623 29.11 23.52 142.91
CA THR A 623 30.44 22.97 142.56
C THR A 623 30.98 22.04 143.63
N GLU A 624 31.91 21.14 143.30
CA GLU A 624 32.51 20.20 144.26
C GLU A 624 33.19 20.93 145.44
N THR A 625 33.19 20.31 146.62
CA THR A 625 33.82 20.86 147.84
C THR A 625 35.03 20.04 148.30
N PHE A 626 35.83 20.61 149.20
CA PHE A 626 37.12 20.05 149.65
C PHE A 626 36.97 18.65 150.28
N GLU A 627 35.85 18.38 150.95
CA GLU A 627 35.52 17.08 151.52
C GLU A 627 35.35 15.97 150.46
N GLU A 628 34.90 16.31 149.25
CA GLU A 628 34.75 15.37 148.12
C GLU A 628 36.11 14.98 147.51
N THR A 629 37.23 15.56 147.96
CA THR A 629 38.60 15.17 147.55
C THR A 629 39.29 14.22 148.53
N ASP A 630 39.09 14.36 149.84
CA ASP A 630 39.68 13.46 150.85
C ASP A 630 39.12 12.02 150.72
N ILE A 631 37.83 11.89 150.40
CA ILE A 631 37.18 10.60 150.17
C ILE A 631 37.84 9.86 148.99
N LYS A 632 38.03 10.54 147.85
CA LYS A 632 38.72 10.00 146.66
C LYS A 632 40.18 9.59 146.97
N LEU A 633 40.85 10.33 147.86
CA LEU A 633 42.21 10.03 148.33
C LEU A 633 42.25 8.78 149.24
N ARG A 634 41.17 8.53 149.99
CA ARG A 634 41.00 7.34 150.84
C ARG A 634 40.72 6.08 150.01
N GLU A 635 39.85 6.17 149.01
CA GLU A 635 39.56 5.10 148.06
C GLU A 635 40.83 4.64 147.31
N LEU A 636 41.67 5.59 146.85
CA LEU A 636 42.98 5.29 146.26
C LEU A 636 43.92 4.53 147.21
N LYS A 637 43.83 4.76 148.52
CA LYS A 637 44.67 4.12 149.53
C LYS A 637 44.27 2.66 149.76
N ASP A 638 42.97 2.37 149.79
CA ASP A 638 42.45 1.01 149.92
C ASP A 638 42.58 0.20 148.62
N PHE A 639 42.47 0.84 147.44
CA PHE A 639 42.77 0.20 146.15
C PHE A 639 44.24 -0.29 146.08
N ASN A 640 45.19 0.54 146.53
CA ASN A 640 46.62 0.17 146.59
C ASN A 640 46.88 -1.00 147.56
N LYS A 641 46.08 -1.09 148.64
CA LYS A 641 46.10 -2.19 149.60
C LYS A 641 45.55 -3.49 148.97
N SER A 642 44.50 -3.41 148.16
CA SER A 642 43.98 -4.56 147.41
C SER A 642 44.98 -5.11 146.39
N ILE A 643 45.72 -4.24 145.69
CA ILE A 643 46.81 -4.64 144.78
C ILE A 643 47.95 -5.31 145.56
N SER A 644 48.29 -4.79 146.74
CA SER A 644 49.30 -5.39 147.62
C SER A 644 48.92 -6.81 148.06
N ASN A 645 47.64 -7.06 148.39
CA ASN A 645 47.16 -8.39 148.74
C ASN A 645 47.21 -9.37 147.55
N MET A 646 46.74 -8.97 146.36
CA MET A 646 46.82 -9.83 145.16
C MET A 646 48.27 -10.13 144.76
N LEU A 647 49.21 -9.21 145.01
CA LEU A 647 50.64 -9.46 144.83
C LEU A 647 51.18 -10.47 145.85
N CYS A 648 50.70 -10.46 147.10
CA CYS A 648 51.04 -11.50 148.08
C CYS A 648 50.53 -12.87 147.64
N GLU A 649 49.23 -13.01 147.31
CA GLU A 649 48.61 -14.26 146.84
C GLU A 649 49.37 -14.82 145.60
N ALA A 650 49.68 -13.97 144.62
CA ALA A 650 50.45 -14.37 143.44
C ALA A 650 51.92 -14.78 143.73
N THR A 651 52.49 -14.37 144.87
CA THR A 651 53.82 -14.84 145.33
C THR A 651 53.77 -16.07 146.23
N GLU A 652 52.60 -16.41 146.79
CA GLU A 652 52.38 -17.67 147.50
C GLU A 652 52.12 -18.83 146.53
N ASP A 653 51.30 -18.61 145.49
CA ASP A 653 51.02 -19.60 144.45
C ASP A 653 52.27 -20.01 143.63
N LYS A 654 53.23 -19.10 143.43
CA LYS A 654 54.42 -19.31 142.57
C LYS A 654 55.68 -18.63 143.14
N PRO A 655 56.53 -19.34 143.90
CA PRO A 655 57.71 -18.75 144.54
C PRO A 655 58.75 -18.20 143.56
N ASP A 656 58.83 -18.71 142.33
CA ASP A 656 59.78 -18.24 141.30
C ASP A 656 59.54 -16.77 140.89
N LEU A 657 58.29 -16.28 141.00
CA LEU A 657 57.97 -14.88 140.71
C LEU A 657 58.53 -13.92 141.77
N ARG A 658 58.78 -14.38 143.00
CA ARG A 658 59.27 -13.56 144.12
C ARG A 658 60.58 -12.86 143.78
N LEU A 659 61.54 -13.60 143.20
CA LEU A 659 62.85 -13.08 142.79
C LEU A 659 62.74 -12.05 141.65
N VAL A 660 61.71 -12.14 140.80
CA VAL A 660 61.45 -11.17 139.73
C VAL A 660 60.87 -9.89 140.33
N VAL A 661 59.87 -9.99 141.20
CA VAL A 661 59.21 -8.85 141.86
C VAL A 661 60.20 -8.07 142.73
N GLU A 662 61.00 -8.74 143.57
CA GLU A 662 62.00 -8.08 144.42
C GLU A 662 63.07 -7.34 143.59
N LYS A 663 63.49 -7.90 142.44
CA LYS A 663 64.47 -7.28 141.55
C LYS A 663 63.96 -5.97 140.94
N TYR A 664 62.69 -5.90 140.52
CA TYR A 664 62.10 -4.65 140.02
C TYR A 664 61.86 -3.63 141.15
N PHE A 665 61.38 -4.05 142.32
CA PHE A 665 61.19 -3.15 143.48
C PHE A 665 62.50 -2.47 143.90
N MET A 666 63.62 -3.21 143.87
CA MET A 666 64.95 -2.68 144.22
C MET A 666 65.56 -1.76 143.16
N GLN A 667 65.09 -1.80 141.90
CA GLN A 667 65.51 -0.83 140.88
C GLN A 667 64.80 0.52 141.04
N VAL A 668 63.49 0.53 141.31
CA VAL A 668 62.72 1.78 141.51
C VAL A 668 63.24 2.57 142.72
N LYS A 669 63.57 1.86 143.82
CA LYS A 669 63.99 2.48 145.10
C LYS A 669 65.43 3.03 145.13
N LYS A 670 66.10 3.14 143.98
CA LYS A 670 67.37 3.88 143.82
C LYS A 670 67.26 5.10 142.88
N GLY A 671 66.10 5.33 142.27
CA GLY A 671 65.86 6.46 141.37
C GLY A 671 65.24 7.69 142.03
N LEU A 672 64.69 7.55 143.24
CA LEU A 672 64.24 8.63 144.11
C LEU A 672 64.86 8.42 145.49
N ILE A 673 65.42 9.50 146.06
CA ILE A 673 66.10 9.54 147.37
C ILE A 673 65.07 9.72 148.48
#